data_AF-G3JLY7-F1
#
_entry.id   AF-G3JLY7-F1
#
_cell.length_a   1.000
_cell.length_b   1.000
_cell.length_c   1.000
_cell.angle_alpha   90.00
_cell.angle_beta   90.00
_cell.angle_gamma   90.00
#
_symmetry.space_group_name_H-M   'P 1'
#
loop_
_entity.id
_entity.type
_entity.pdbx_description
1 polymer ?
#
loop_
_entity_poly.entity_id
_entity_poly.type
_entity_poly.pdbx_seq_one_letter_code
_entity_poly.pdbx_strand_id
1 'polypeptide(L)'
;MVRTYLISSTSARPGFCSWLEDEVRDWTFWWYGRRRDSGNAKWAQGLQQPSCSHRCPAYSGLQGLLGAITHCGTTAPLSTVQASHSSALPILAPVRHRLLAIIPNNAITKLPSYLDISLVATLLRRYRLGRVWAGSWCCRLEQTLATSVALARLGPVPSLLLHLPQISKAMKSAVSLLALAGAAAAADLPAIVAKGSKFFYPNGTQFFMKGIAYQRDIGAAGAKSDPTAKYMDPLADKDACKRDVPYLQDLNINIIRTYAIDPKEDHSYCMGLLQDAGIYVVSDLSEPATSINRDDPQWNTELFDRYKAVVDELSKYPNVVGFFAGNEVSNSANNTGASAFVKAAVRDTKKYIKDNQKRWIGVGYAANDDKDIRKEIADYFNCGKAEESIDFWGYNIYSWCGTSSMQLSGYDQQVKFFQDFSVPVFLAEYGCNLPNGAKGRKWEETAALYSDDMTGVFSGGLVYMYFQEENDYGVVEVKGSSIEKQDDYDGLKKAHAAADPKGITMDKYTPSGKSAQCPDVSKAWMAAAQLPPTPDKDLCKCMSDSLECVVADNLDVKSYGDLFGSVCGASPKICAGINAVTKLGNYGAYSMCSPKEKLSFVLDAYYQANGKTSDACGWKGAKIQKGTTASNCQKSLSDAKAQNSAIATATSNVSAPKATGGSSSGNGKENFGVRTAPSGVLAAGVVAMAALLTL
;
A
#
# COMPACT_ATOMS: atom_id res chain seq x y z
N MET A 1 -40.93 -45.52 35.55
CA MET A 1 -42.09 -46.24 34.95
C MET A 1 -41.61 -46.94 33.67
N VAL A 2 -42.39 -47.92 33.17
CA VAL A 2 -42.37 -48.62 31.86
C VAL A 2 -41.43 -48.01 30.79
N ARG A 3 -40.39 -48.72 30.29
CA ARG A 3 -40.34 -49.48 28.99
C ARG A 3 -40.94 -48.71 27.78
N THR A 4 -40.42 -48.79 26.55
CA THR A 4 -40.08 -50.00 25.76
C THR A 4 -39.22 -49.62 24.51
N TYR A 5 -38.22 -50.46 24.14
CA TYR A 5 -37.57 -50.76 22.81
C TYR A 5 -37.79 -49.88 21.54
N LEU A 6 -36.96 -49.86 20.48
CA LEU A 6 -35.72 -50.52 19.98
C LEU A 6 -34.82 -49.40 19.32
N ILE A 7 -33.76 -49.53 18.48
CA ILE A 7 -33.03 -50.60 17.77
C ILE A 7 -31.52 -50.22 17.61
N SER A 8 -30.71 -51.01 16.89
CA SER A 8 -29.28 -50.76 16.53
C SER A 8 -29.12 -50.51 14.99
N SER A 9 -28.13 -51.00 14.23
CA SER A 9 -26.74 -50.51 14.01
C SER A 9 -26.42 -50.71 12.48
N THR A 10 -25.24 -50.53 11.86
CA THR A 10 -23.81 -50.50 12.28
C THR A 10 -22.94 -49.79 11.19
N SER A 11 -21.64 -49.57 11.44
CA SER A 11 -20.68 -48.89 10.54
C SER A 11 -20.02 -49.76 9.45
N ALA A 12 -19.71 -49.21 8.27
CA ALA A 12 -18.65 -49.69 7.35
C ALA A 12 -18.17 -48.64 6.32
N ARG A 13 -16.96 -48.81 5.78
CA ARG A 13 -16.46 -48.28 4.47
C ARG A 13 -16.11 -49.50 3.58
N PRO A 14 -16.11 -49.43 2.23
CA PRO A 14 -14.85 -49.11 1.51
C PRO A 14 -14.98 -48.50 0.07
N GLY A 15 -13.91 -47.83 -0.37
CA GLY A 15 -13.18 -48.15 -1.62
C GLY A 15 -13.73 -47.89 -3.05
N PHE A 16 -12.95 -47.08 -3.79
CA PHE A 16 -12.42 -47.32 -5.16
C PHE A 16 -13.16 -46.86 -6.46
N CYS A 17 -12.33 -46.35 -7.38
CA CYS A 17 -12.41 -46.21 -8.85
C CYS A 17 -13.56 -45.51 -9.61
N SER A 18 -13.20 -44.36 -10.23
CA SER A 18 -13.28 -44.02 -11.66
C SER A 18 -14.52 -44.36 -12.52
N TRP A 19 -14.98 -43.36 -13.28
CA TRP A 19 -15.23 -43.51 -14.72
C TRP A 19 -14.95 -42.21 -15.48
N LEU A 20 -14.95 -42.27 -16.83
CA LEU A 20 -14.59 -41.18 -17.73
C LEU A 20 -15.84 -40.50 -18.35
N GLU A 21 -15.57 -39.54 -19.23
CA GLU A 21 -16.41 -38.93 -20.28
C GLU A 21 -17.64 -39.75 -20.74
N ASP A 22 -18.76 -39.08 -21.03
CA ASP A 22 -19.15 -38.80 -22.44
C ASP A 22 -20.32 -37.77 -22.58
N GLU A 23 -20.74 -37.55 -23.83
CA GLU A 23 -21.97 -36.96 -24.38
C GLU A 23 -22.15 -35.43 -24.41
N VAL A 24 -21.55 -34.82 -25.45
CA VAL A 24 -22.11 -33.64 -26.13
C VAL A 24 -23.21 -34.08 -27.11
N ARG A 25 -24.48 -33.74 -26.84
CA ARG A 25 -25.48 -33.48 -27.89
C ARG A 25 -26.83 -32.97 -27.37
N ASP A 26 -27.29 -31.85 -27.92
CA ASP A 26 -28.56 -31.86 -28.67
C ASP A 26 -28.56 -30.76 -29.76
N TRP A 27 -29.40 -30.89 -30.79
CA TRP A 27 -29.41 -30.05 -32.00
C TRP A 27 -30.83 -29.86 -32.57
N THR A 28 -31.32 -28.63 -32.65
CA THR A 28 -32.41 -28.23 -33.57
C THR A 28 -32.31 -26.72 -33.88
N PHE A 29 -31.67 -26.36 -35.00
CA PHE A 29 -32.31 -26.04 -36.29
C PHE A 29 -33.23 -24.80 -36.30
N TRP A 30 -32.78 -23.75 -36.97
CA TRP A 30 -33.51 -23.13 -38.10
C TRP A 30 -32.49 -22.65 -39.16
N TRP A 31 -32.93 -22.22 -40.35
CA TRP A 31 -32.13 -22.32 -41.59
C TRP A 31 -32.05 -21.03 -42.43
N TYR A 32 -31.28 -21.08 -43.53
CA TYR A 32 -30.91 -20.06 -44.56
C TYR A 32 -29.61 -19.25 -44.32
N GLY A 33 -28.68 -19.13 -45.29
CA GLY A 33 -28.41 -20.00 -46.45
C GLY A 33 -27.87 -19.35 -47.75
N ARG A 34 -26.62 -19.69 -48.12
CA ARG A 34 -25.97 -19.78 -49.47
C ARG A 34 -24.50 -20.19 -49.23
N ARG A 35 -23.90 -21.22 -49.88
CA ARG A 35 -23.42 -21.33 -51.29
C ARG A 35 -22.38 -20.24 -51.63
N ARG A 36 -21.24 -20.49 -52.30
CA ARG A 36 -20.58 -21.68 -52.93
C ARG A 36 -19.09 -21.29 -53.19
N ASP A 37 -18.12 -22.09 -53.64
CA ASP A 37 -17.96 -23.47 -54.16
C ASP A 37 -16.49 -23.93 -53.87
N SER A 38 -16.19 -25.15 -53.41
CA SER A 38 -15.84 -26.38 -54.17
C SER A 38 -14.44 -26.41 -54.86
N GLY A 39 -13.62 -27.42 -54.52
CA GLY A 39 -12.37 -27.76 -55.22
C GLY A 39 -11.79 -29.10 -54.73
N ASN A 40 -11.62 -30.09 -55.63
CA ASN A 40 -11.26 -31.48 -55.29
C ASN A 40 -9.78 -31.81 -55.60
N ALA A 41 -9.19 -32.70 -54.79
CA ALA A 41 -8.20 -33.70 -55.23
C ALA A 41 -8.25 -34.94 -54.32
N LYS A 42 -7.82 -36.10 -54.82
CA LYS A 42 -7.78 -37.41 -54.13
C LYS A 42 -6.53 -38.20 -54.57
N TRP A 43 -6.39 -39.43 -54.05
CA TRP A 43 -5.38 -40.46 -54.34
C TRP A 43 -4.01 -40.28 -53.63
N ALA A 44 -3.30 -41.33 -53.18
CA ALA A 44 -3.68 -42.70 -52.77
C ALA A 44 -2.50 -43.38 -52.01
N GLN A 45 -2.80 -44.47 -51.27
CA GLN A 45 -1.97 -45.67 -50.94
C GLN A 45 -0.40 -45.57 -50.97
N GLY A 46 0.36 -46.07 -49.99
CA GLY A 46 0.06 -46.83 -48.76
C GLY A 46 1.28 -47.62 -48.23
N LEU A 47 1.05 -48.50 -47.24
CA LEU A 47 1.94 -49.55 -46.67
C LEU A 47 3.09 -49.20 -45.69
N GLN A 48 3.02 -49.91 -44.55
CA GLN A 48 4.07 -50.51 -43.71
C GLN A 48 4.88 -49.70 -42.66
N GLN A 49 4.95 -50.34 -41.50
CA GLN A 49 5.60 -50.03 -40.21
C GLN A 49 6.91 -50.88 -40.07
N PRO A 50 7.80 -50.74 -39.05
CA PRO A 50 7.50 -50.67 -37.60
C PRO A 50 8.48 -49.83 -36.72
N SER A 51 8.68 -50.23 -35.46
CA SER A 51 9.03 -49.37 -34.31
C SER A 51 10.23 -49.86 -33.44
N CYS A 52 10.54 -49.08 -32.40
CA CYS A 52 11.23 -49.45 -31.12
C CYS A 52 12.78 -49.33 -30.94
N SER A 53 13.16 -48.22 -30.28
CA SER A 53 13.86 -48.18 -28.95
C SER A 53 15.38 -48.47 -28.74
N HIS A 54 15.95 -47.67 -27.80
CA HIS A 54 16.86 -48.02 -26.68
C HIS A 54 18.41 -47.79 -26.68
N ARG A 55 18.85 -47.16 -25.56
CA ARG A 55 20.09 -47.33 -24.73
C ARG A 55 21.37 -46.49 -25.00
N CYS A 56 22.13 -46.33 -23.92
CA CYS A 56 23.40 -45.59 -23.76
C CYS A 56 24.52 -46.53 -23.23
N PRO A 57 25.79 -46.06 -23.21
CA PRO A 57 26.70 -46.29 -22.07
C PRO A 57 27.41 -44.99 -21.59
N ALA A 58 28.42 -45.08 -20.69
CA ALA A 58 28.92 -43.94 -19.87
C ALA A 58 30.41 -44.05 -19.40
N TYR A 59 30.89 -43.04 -18.62
CA TYR A 59 32.22 -42.88 -17.95
C TYR A 59 33.44 -42.58 -18.86
N SER A 60 34.55 -41.92 -18.45
CA SER A 60 35.03 -41.14 -17.26
C SER A 60 36.10 -40.11 -17.78
N GLY A 61 36.74 -39.13 -17.11
CA GLY A 61 37.07 -38.73 -15.73
C GLY A 61 38.19 -37.63 -15.74
N LEU A 62 38.80 -37.29 -14.58
CA LEU A 62 39.99 -36.39 -14.34
C LEU A 62 39.90 -34.83 -14.40
N GLN A 63 40.12 -34.22 -13.22
CA GLN A 63 41.13 -33.20 -12.81
C GLN A 63 41.58 -31.99 -13.68
N GLY A 64 41.74 -30.83 -13.00
CA GLY A 64 42.78 -29.78 -13.22
C GLY A 64 42.23 -28.44 -13.77
N LEU A 65 42.28 -27.27 -13.10
CA LEU A 65 43.35 -26.45 -12.46
C LEU A 65 44.12 -25.51 -13.40
N LEU A 66 43.92 -24.18 -13.20
CA LEU A 66 44.74 -23.04 -13.67
C LEU A 66 44.84 -22.89 -15.21
N GLY A 67 45.19 -21.75 -15.81
CA GLY A 67 45.43 -20.38 -15.34
C GLY A 67 45.85 -19.55 -16.58
N ALA A 68 45.22 -18.41 -16.87
CA ALA A 68 45.67 -17.05 -16.52
C ALA A 68 46.78 -16.46 -17.45
N ILE A 69 47.02 -15.14 -17.37
CA ILE A 69 48.15 -14.39 -17.99
C ILE A 69 48.06 -14.23 -19.53
N THR A 70 47.37 -13.19 -20.05
CA THR A 70 47.92 -11.91 -20.63
C THR A 70 48.72 -12.05 -21.95
N HIS A 71 48.74 -11.11 -22.91
CA HIS A 71 49.22 -9.71 -22.78
C HIS A 71 48.83 -8.81 -23.99
N CYS A 72 49.33 -7.56 -24.01
CA CYS A 72 49.19 -6.53 -25.07
C CYS A 72 49.71 -6.96 -26.46
N GLY A 73 49.45 -6.28 -27.59
CA GLY A 73 48.68 -5.05 -27.88
C GLY A 73 49.23 -4.31 -29.14
N THR A 74 48.64 -3.15 -29.52
CA THR A 74 49.01 -2.29 -30.70
C THR A 74 48.77 -2.94 -32.10
N THR A 75 48.72 -2.25 -33.26
CA THR A 75 48.90 -0.83 -33.70
C THR A 75 47.79 -0.38 -34.68
N ALA A 76 47.72 0.93 -35.01
CA ALA A 76 46.90 1.52 -36.07
C ALA A 76 47.35 1.11 -37.50
N PRO A 77 46.64 1.49 -38.61
CA PRO A 77 46.82 2.85 -39.18
C PRO A 77 45.63 3.46 -39.99
N LEU A 78 45.75 4.78 -40.29
CA LEU A 78 45.52 5.53 -41.56
C LEU A 78 44.36 5.16 -42.54
N SER A 79 43.69 6.09 -43.24
CA SER A 79 43.72 7.58 -43.20
C SER A 79 42.70 8.22 -44.18
N THR A 80 42.51 9.55 -44.06
CA THR A 80 42.19 10.51 -45.17
C THR A 80 40.82 10.40 -45.89
N VAL A 81 40.21 11.46 -46.44
CA VAL A 81 40.63 12.85 -46.64
C VAL A 81 39.43 13.82 -46.56
N GLN A 82 39.64 14.98 -45.91
CA GLN A 82 39.29 16.39 -46.25
C GLN A 82 38.07 16.77 -47.14
N ALA A 83 37.57 18.01 -47.18
CA ALA A 83 37.54 19.26 -46.35
C ALA A 83 36.79 20.33 -47.20
N SER A 84 36.61 21.63 -46.92
CA SER A 84 36.86 22.61 -45.83
C SER A 84 35.79 23.75 -46.03
N HIS A 85 35.66 24.89 -45.33
CA HIS A 85 36.58 25.91 -44.77
C HIS A 85 35.85 26.69 -43.63
N SER A 86 36.49 27.02 -42.49
CA SER A 86 37.31 28.21 -42.17
C SER A 86 36.48 29.51 -41.98
N SER A 87 36.76 30.44 -41.04
CA SER A 87 38.03 30.88 -40.39
C SER A 87 37.78 31.30 -38.91
N ALA A 88 38.63 31.02 -37.91
CA ALA A 88 39.93 31.63 -37.52
C ALA A 88 39.81 33.10 -36.98
N LEU A 89 39.94 33.42 -35.66
CA LEU A 89 41.10 33.46 -34.70
C LEU A 89 41.60 34.94 -34.46
N PRO A 90 42.53 35.30 -33.52
CA PRO A 90 42.31 35.41 -32.05
C PRO A 90 43.00 36.66 -31.35
N ILE A 91 43.46 36.50 -30.09
CA ILE A 91 44.43 37.30 -29.26
C ILE A 91 43.94 38.55 -28.47
N LEU A 92 43.91 38.47 -27.11
CA LEU A 92 44.77 39.24 -26.17
C LEU A 92 44.36 39.10 -24.69
N ALA A 93 45.34 39.26 -23.78
CA ALA A 93 45.19 39.43 -22.34
C ALA A 93 46.00 40.65 -21.86
N PRO A 94 45.79 41.15 -20.63
CA PRO A 94 46.93 41.24 -19.71
C PRO A 94 46.63 41.00 -18.22
N VAL A 95 47.70 40.83 -17.44
CA VAL A 95 47.74 40.53 -15.99
C VAL A 95 47.77 41.80 -15.13
N ARG A 96 47.24 41.73 -13.89
CA ARG A 96 47.79 42.52 -12.75
C ARG A 96 47.67 41.78 -11.41
N HIS A 97 48.73 41.82 -10.61
CA HIS A 97 48.77 41.27 -9.24
C HIS A 97 48.24 42.27 -8.19
N ARG A 98 47.83 41.74 -7.03
CA ARG A 98 48.45 42.11 -5.74
C ARG A 98 48.41 40.94 -4.74
N LEU A 99 49.19 41.06 -3.67
CA LEU A 99 49.62 39.98 -2.77
C LEU A 99 49.35 40.34 -1.30
N LEU A 100 49.29 39.29 -0.46
CA LEU A 100 49.38 39.31 1.01
C LEU A 100 48.17 39.93 1.75
N ALA A 101 47.90 39.59 3.03
CA ALA A 101 48.73 38.85 3.99
C ALA A 101 47.99 37.75 4.77
N ILE A 102 48.77 36.90 5.44
CA ILE A 102 48.36 35.86 6.40
C ILE A 102 48.75 36.35 7.81
N ILE A 103 47.94 36.07 8.86
CA ILE A 103 48.35 35.61 10.22
C ILE A 103 47.16 35.75 11.22
N PRO A 104 46.95 34.78 12.15
CA PRO A 104 45.82 34.79 13.10
C PRO A 104 46.21 35.24 14.53
N ASN A 105 45.23 35.41 15.44
CA ASN A 105 45.31 34.73 16.75
C ASN A 105 44.05 34.71 17.64
N ASN A 106 44.11 33.77 18.58
CA ASN A 106 43.14 33.35 19.59
C ASN A 106 42.85 34.34 20.75
N ALA A 107 41.58 34.34 21.20
CA ALA A 107 41.10 34.18 22.59
C ALA A 107 41.44 35.22 23.70
N ILE A 108 40.92 34.94 24.93
CA ILE A 108 41.20 35.57 26.26
C ILE A 108 40.53 36.96 26.48
N THR A 109 39.73 37.25 27.53
CA THR A 109 39.22 36.49 28.71
C THR A 109 37.97 37.12 29.40
N LYS A 110 37.13 36.26 30.02
CA LYS A 110 36.43 36.35 31.34
C LYS A 110 35.86 37.68 31.93
N LEU A 111 34.54 37.63 32.23
CA LEU A 111 33.86 37.90 33.54
C LEU A 111 33.88 39.34 34.16
N PRO A 112 33.07 39.65 35.21
CA PRO A 112 31.75 39.13 35.64
C PRO A 112 30.72 40.23 36.00
N SER A 113 29.46 39.86 36.28
CA SER A 113 28.66 40.45 37.39
C SER A 113 27.44 39.58 37.73
N TYR A 114 27.03 39.59 39.01
CA TYR A 114 25.86 38.92 39.56
C TYR A 114 24.66 39.87 39.63
N LEU A 115 23.42 39.32 39.59
CA LEU A 115 22.43 39.57 40.65
C LEU A 115 21.29 38.54 40.60
N ASP A 116 20.87 38.09 41.78
CA ASP A 116 19.77 37.16 42.04
C ASP A 116 18.96 37.71 43.23
N ILE A 117 17.64 37.85 43.06
CA ILE A 117 16.66 38.00 44.15
C ILE A 117 15.38 37.26 43.73
N SER A 118 14.85 36.45 44.63
CA SER A 118 13.64 35.65 44.43
C SER A 118 12.51 35.99 45.41
N LEU A 119 11.26 35.73 44.98
CA LEU A 119 10.08 35.33 45.77
C LEU A 119 9.20 36.40 46.51
N VAL A 120 8.00 35.93 46.92
CA VAL A 120 7.01 36.44 47.91
C VAL A 120 5.82 37.28 47.37
N ALA A 121 4.52 37.09 47.74
CA ALA A 121 3.72 35.90 48.15
C ALA A 121 2.18 36.20 48.34
N THR A 122 1.30 35.39 47.70
CA THR A 122 0.00 34.82 48.20
C THR A 122 -1.23 35.68 48.64
N LEU A 123 -2.43 35.03 48.56
CA LEU A 123 -3.77 35.30 49.17
C LEU A 123 -4.74 36.15 48.33
N LEU A 124 -6.06 35.88 48.22
CA LEU A 124 -7.02 34.93 48.89
C LEU A 124 -7.72 34.03 47.81
N ARG A 125 -8.20 32.78 48.01
CA ARG A 125 -9.23 32.19 48.92
C ARG A 125 -10.65 32.80 48.75
N ARG A 126 -11.79 32.06 48.68
CA ARG A 126 -12.09 30.59 48.68
C ARG A 126 -13.60 30.35 48.36
N TYR A 127 -14.04 29.08 48.21
CA TYR A 127 -15.45 28.56 48.16
C TYR A 127 -16.25 28.79 46.86
N ARG A 128 -17.25 27.97 46.46
CA ARG A 128 -17.88 26.79 47.12
C ARG A 128 -18.37 25.70 46.11
N LEU A 129 -18.61 24.51 46.69
CA LEU A 129 -19.35 23.30 46.24
C LEU A 129 -20.61 23.56 45.37
N GLY A 130 -21.16 22.62 44.57
CA GLY A 130 -20.82 21.21 44.29
C GLY A 130 -22.06 20.32 44.01
N ARG A 131 -21.88 19.06 43.56
CA ARG A 131 -22.90 18.06 43.09
C ARG A 131 -23.45 18.38 41.67
N VAL A 132 -23.66 17.48 40.70
CA VAL A 132 -23.97 16.02 40.62
C VAL A 132 -25.45 15.68 40.86
N TRP A 133 -26.22 15.42 39.79
CA TRP A 133 -27.01 14.19 39.56
C TRP A 133 -27.54 14.07 38.10
N ALA A 134 -28.12 12.91 37.75
CA ALA A 134 -28.54 12.49 36.40
C ALA A 134 -29.82 13.18 35.86
N GLY A 135 -30.15 13.00 34.56
CA GLY A 135 -31.38 13.56 33.98
C GLY A 135 -31.66 13.28 32.50
N SER A 136 -31.85 12.02 32.12
CA SER A 136 -32.30 11.57 30.80
C SER A 136 -33.64 12.18 30.29
N TRP A 137 -33.79 12.22 28.95
CA TRP A 137 -35.02 12.18 28.11
C TRP A 137 -35.67 13.45 27.48
N CYS A 138 -35.57 13.48 26.14
CA CYS A 138 -36.67 13.45 25.14
C CYS A 138 -37.61 14.65 24.86
N CYS A 139 -37.77 14.91 23.56
CA CYS A 139 -38.92 15.52 22.83
C CYS A 139 -39.41 16.96 23.09
N ARG A 140 -39.12 17.81 22.09
CA ARG A 140 -40.10 18.44 21.16
C ARG A 140 -41.36 19.09 21.76
N LEU A 141 -41.51 20.40 21.54
CA LEU A 141 -42.81 21.05 21.36
C LEU A 141 -42.72 22.22 20.37
N GLU A 142 -43.84 22.53 19.71
CA GLU A 142 -43.98 23.53 18.66
C GLU A 142 -44.42 24.90 19.23
N GLN A 143 -44.37 25.95 18.40
CA GLN A 143 -45.24 27.12 18.56
C GLN A 143 -45.92 27.49 17.24
N THR A 144 -47.18 27.89 17.34
CA THR A 144 -48.11 28.10 16.23
C THR A 144 -48.71 29.51 16.26
N LEU A 145 -48.98 30.05 15.07
CA LEU A 145 -49.92 31.17 14.81
C LEU A 145 -50.59 30.86 13.46
N ALA A 146 -51.86 30.42 13.46
CA ALA A 146 -53.05 31.27 13.30
C ALA A 146 -53.18 31.82 11.85
N THR A 147 -53.93 31.18 10.94
CA THR A 147 -55.40 31.30 10.70
C THR A 147 -55.86 32.73 10.40
N SER A 148 -56.61 33.06 9.33
CA SER A 148 -57.49 32.27 8.43
C SER A 148 -57.20 32.62 6.94
N VAL A 149 -57.96 32.34 5.86
CA VAL A 149 -59.38 31.96 5.57
C VAL A 149 -59.41 30.98 4.37
N ALA A 150 -60.58 30.51 3.93
CA ALA A 150 -60.73 29.47 2.89
C ALA A 150 -61.94 29.69 1.93
N LEU A 151 -62.17 28.71 1.02
CA LEU A 151 -63.21 28.58 -0.03
C LEU A 151 -63.00 29.37 -1.35
N ALA A 152 -63.43 28.92 -2.54
CA ALA A 152 -63.75 27.55 -3.02
C ALA A 152 -63.87 27.42 -4.57
N ARG A 153 -63.24 26.38 -5.14
CA ARG A 153 -63.66 25.44 -6.22
C ARG A 153 -64.41 25.86 -7.52
N LEU A 154 -63.83 25.38 -8.65
CA LEU A 154 -64.43 24.92 -9.94
C LEU A 154 -64.78 25.96 -11.04
N GLY A 155 -64.73 25.53 -12.33
CA GLY A 155 -64.91 26.32 -13.57
C GLY A 155 -66.21 26.00 -14.35
N PRO A 156 -66.31 26.12 -15.71
CA PRO A 156 -65.26 26.27 -16.75
C PRO A 156 -65.52 27.28 -17.93
N VAL A 157 -64.52 27.38 -18.84
CA VAL A 157 -64.48 27.70 -20.31
C VAL A 157 -65.85 27.92 -21.02
N PRO A 158 -66.09 29.00 -21.85
CA PRO A 158 -65.46 29.11 -23.19
C PRO A 158 -65.20 30.49 -23.87
N SER A 159 -64.20 30.45 -24.78
CA SER A 159 -64.05 31.08 -26.11
C SER A 159 -64.54 32.51 -26.46
N LEU A 160 -63.60 33.31 -27.00
CA LEU A 160 -63.82 34.11 -28.22
C LEU A 160 -62.52 34.23 -29.04
N LEU A 161 -62.61 34.18 -30.38
CA LEU A 161 -61.48 34.39 -31.30
C LEU A 161 -61.43 35.83 -31.82
N LEU A 162 -60.23 36.31 -32.18
CA LEU A 162 -60.02 37.21 -33.33
C LEU A 162 -58.59 37.01 -33.88
N HIS A 163 -58.33 37.45 -35.13
CA HIS A 163 -57.19 37.00 -35.94
C HIS A 163 -56.13 38.09 -36.22
N LEU A 164 -54.84 37.71 -36.08
CA LEU A 164 -53.69 38.02 -36.97
C LEU A 164 -53.32 39.50 -37.28
N PRO A 165 -52.18 39.81 -37.96
CA PRO A 165 -51.01 38.97 -38.31
C PRO A 165 -49.68 39.48 -37.67
N GLN A 166 -48.56 38.83 -38.00
CA GLN A 166 -47.21 39.24 -37.59
C GLN A 166 -46.63 40.39 -38.43
N ILE A 167 -45.83 41.27 -37.80
CA ILE A 167 -44.67 41.93 -38.43
C ILE A 167 -43.48 41.85 -37.48
N SER A 168 -42.28 41.68 -38.03
CA SER A 168 -41.02 41.52 -37.30
C SER A 168 -40.44 42.83 -36.75
N LYS A 169 -39.69 42.71 -35.64
CA LYS A 169 -38.44 43.46 -35.41
C LYS A 169 -37.63 42.81 -34.29
N ALA A 170 -36.31 42.77 -34.49
CA ALA A 170 -35.35 42.35 -33.48
C ALA A 170 -34.84 43.56 -32.66
N MET A 171 -33.88 43.28 -31.77
CA MET A 171 -33.03 44.21 -31.03
C MET A 171 -33.58 44.72 -29.67
N LYS A 172 -32.65 44.83 -28.71
CA LYS A 172 -32.76 45.44 -27.37
C LYS A 172 -33.53 44.66 -26.28
N SER A 173 -32.80 43.73 -25.65
CA SER A 173 -32.81 43.58 -24.18
C SER A 173 -31.45 43.07 -23.70
N ALA A 174 -30.46 43.97 -23.71
CA ALA A 174 -29.28 43.82 -22.85
C ALA A 174 -29.58 44.58 -21.55
N VAL A 175 -30.02 43.85 -20.52
CA VAL A 175 -30.26 44.37 -19.18
C VAL A 175 -29.49 43.49 -18.21
N SER A 176 -28.66 44.12 -17.37
CA SER A 176 -27.79 43.43 -16.44
C SER A 176 -28.60 42.60 -15.44
N LEU A 177 -28.32 41.29 -15.35
CA LEU A 177 -28.35 40.65 -14.04
C LEU A 177 -27.06 41.03 -13.33
N LEU A 178 -27.20 41.53 -12.11
CA LEU A 178 -26.08 41.89 -11.25
C LEU A 178 -25.12 40.70 -11.10
N ALA A 179 -23.83 40.99 -11.07
CA ALA A 179 -22.85 40.03 -10.58
C ALA A 179 -23.21 39.72 -9.12
N LEU A 180 -23.74 38.52 -8.87
CA LEU A 180 -23.90 38.00 -7.53
C LEU A 180 -22.54 37.52 -7.03
N ALA A 181 -21.60 38.47 -6.92
CA ALA A 181 -20.32 38.33 -6.25
C ALA A 181 -20.52 38.31 -4.72
N GLY A 182 -21.48 37.52 -4.25
CA GLY A 182 -21.37 36.95 -2.93
C GLY A 182 -20.14 36.07 -2.94
N ALA A 183 -19.28 36.22 -1.95
CA ALA A 183 -18.31 35.18 -1.65
C ALA A 183 -19.11 33.93 -1.28
N ALA A 184 -19.27 33.01 -2.24
CA ALA A 184 -19.48 31.62 -1.89
C ALA A 184 -18.26 31.24 -1.05
N ALA A 185 -18.43 31.14 0.27
CA ALA A 185 -17.49 30.39 1.08
C ALA A 185 -17.36 29.04 0.39
N ALA A 186 -16.16 28.71 -0.08
CA ALA A 186 -15.92 27.53 -0.90
C ALA A 186 -16.45 26.33 -0.13
N ALA A 187 -17.54 25.74 -0.61
CA ALA A 187 -18.19 24.66 0.12
C ALA A 187 -17.22 23.48 0.10
N ASP A 188 -16.90 22.98 1.30
CA ASP A 188 -15.92 21.91 1.49
C ASP A 188 -16.13 20.78 0.47
N LEU A 189 -15.04 20.28 -0.13
CA LEU A 189 -15.15 19.30 -1.20
C LEU A 189 -15.92 18.07 -0.69
N PRO A 190 -17.03 17.68 -1.35
CA PRO A 190 -17.99 16.80 -0.75
C PRO A 190 -17.44 15.37 -0.70
N ALA A 191 -17.08 14.93 0.51
CA ALA A 191 -16.37 13.69 0.78
C ALA A 191 -16.92 12.49 -0.04
N ILE A 192 -16.03 11.89 -0.83
CA ILE A 192 -16.34 10.73 -1.68
C ILE A 192 -16.78 9.55 -0.81
N VAL A 193 -17.72 8.76 -1.33
CA VAL A 193 -18.19 7.52 -0.71
C VAL A 193 -18.07 6.35 -1.68
N ALA A 194 -17.74 5.15 -1.17
CA ALA A 194 -17.81 3.92 -1.95
C ALA A 194 -19.20 3.26 -1.85
N LYS A 195 -19.69 2.68 -2.95
CA LYS A 195 -20.82 1.75 -2.99
C LYS A 195 -20.46 0.63 -3.95
N GLY A 196 -20.33 -0.61 -3.46
CA GLY A 196 -19.81 -1.72 -4.27
C GLY A 196 -18.46 -1.38 -4.90
N SER A 197 -18.28 -1.72 -6.18
CA SER A 197 -17.05 -1.48 -6.93
C SER A 197 -16.89 -0.09 -7.55
N LYS A 198 -17.64 0.92 -7.07
CA LYS A 198 -17.57 2.29 -7.60
C LYS A 198 -17.57 3.36 -6.50
N PHE A 199 -16.82 4.43 -6.74
CA PHE A 199 -16.82 5.65 -5.93
C PHE A 199 -17.88 6.65 -6.42
N PHE A 200 -18.42 7.46 -5.53
CA PHE A 200 -19.45 8.46 -5.85
C PHE A 200 -19.25 9.74 -5.03
N TYR A 201 -19.60 10.87 -5.63
CA TYR A 201 -19.89 12.09 -4.90
C TYR A 201 -21.22 11.93 -4.12
N PRO A 202 -21.43 12.64 -2.99
CA PRO A 202 -22.70 12.65 -2.26
C PRO A 202 -23.95 13.07 -3.05
N ASN A 203 -23.80 13.75 -4.20
CA ASN A 203 -24.91 14.07 -5.11
C ASN A 203 -25.36 12.88 -5.98
N GLY A 204 -24.68 11.73 -5.89
CA GLY A 204 -24.97 10.51 -6.63
C GLY A 204 -24.21 10.33 -7.95
N THR A 205 -23.42 11.32 -8.41
CA THR A 205 -22.57 11.15 -9.60
C THR A 205 -21.35 10.27 -9.28
N GLN A 206 -21.01 9.32 -10.15
CA GLN A 206 -19.79 8.51 -9.99
C GLN A 206 -18.53 9.39 -10.02
N PHE A 207 -17.59 9.08 -9.13
CA PHE A 207 -16.26 9.67 -9.09
C PHE A 207 -15.29 8.78 -9.87
N PHE A 208 -14.49 9.40 -10.75
CA PHE A 208 -13.34 8.78 -11.41
C PHE A 208 -12.09 9.58 -11.04
N MET A 209 -11.04 8.87 -10.66
CA MET A 209 -9.73 9.42 -10.34
C MET A 209 -9.02 9.81 -11.64
N LYS A 210 -8.72 11.11 -11.79
CA LYS A 210 -7.75 11.67 -12.73
C LYS A 210 -6.60 12.20 -11.91
N GLY A 211 -5.61 11.38 -11.63
CA GLY A 211 -4.63 11.69 -10.60
C GLY A 211 -3.17 11.66 -10.99
N ILE A 212 -2.34 12.00 -10.00
CA ILE A 212 -0.88 11.95 -10.11
C ILE A 212 -0.23 11.70 -8.74
N ALA A 213 0.89 10.99 -8.73
CA ALA A 213 1.76 10.84 -7.56
C ALA A 213 2.45 12.18 -7.26
N TYR A 214 2.29 12.69 -6.03
CA TYR A 214 2.80 13.98 -5.57
C TYR A 214 3.63 13.77 -4.30
N GLN A 215 4.90 13.42 -4.49
CA GLN A 215 5.91 13.19 -3.45
C GLN A 215 7.28 13.57 -4.02
N ARG A 216 8.21 14.05 -3.19
CA ARG A 216 9.62 14.27 -3.56
C ARG A 216 10.55 13.37 -2.75
N ASP A 217 11.69 13.04 -3.34
CA ASP A 217 12.83 12.45 -2.67
C ASP A 217 13.54 13.43 -1.72
N ILE A 218 14.35 12.87 -0.82
CA ILE A 218 15.11 13.63 0.18
C ILE A 218 16.21 14.43 -0.52
N GLY A 219 16.23 15.75 -0.30
CA GLY A 219 17.22 16.65 -0.91
C GLY A 219 16.91 17.08 -2.34
N ALA A 220 15.74 16.74 -2.89
CA ALA A 220 15.26 17.22 -4.18
C ALA A 220 15.27 18.76 -4.29
N ALA A 221 15.41 19.28 -5.51
CA ALA A 221 15.53 20.71 -5.74
C ALA A 221 14.32 21.51 -5.20
N GLY A 222 14.61 22.65 -4.56
CA GLY A 222 13.58 23.49 -3.94
C GLY A 222 12.82 22.84 -2.78
N ALA A 223 13.42 21.85 -2.09
CA ALA A 223 12.91 21.30 -0.84
C ALA A 223 13.50 22.02 0.39
N LYS A 224 12.81 21.94 1.54
CA LYS A 224 13.38 22.34 2.84
C LYS A 224 14.49 21.34 3.22
N SER A 225 15.73 21.81 3.31
CA SER A 225 16.89 20.95 3.58
C SER A 225 17.06 20.63 5.07
N ASP A 226 16.36 19.61 5.56
CA ASP A 226 16.67 18.96 6.84
C ASP A 226 17.48 17.67 6.58
N PRO A 227 18.77 17.61 6.97
CA PRO A 227 19.61 16.42 6.78
C PRO A 227 19.24 15.24 7.71
N THR A 228 18.24 15.41 8.58
CA THR A 228 17.69 14.36 9.45
C THR A 228 16.31 13.85 9.00
N ALA A 229 15.69 14.50 8.01
CA ALA A 229 14.41 14.06 7.47
C ALA A 229 14.54 12.74 6.70
N LYS A 230 13.61 11.80 6.95
CA LYS A 230 13.57 10.48 6.28
C LYS A 230 12.72 10.44 5.01
N TYR A 231 12.00 11.51 4.73
CA TYR A 231 11.13 11.72 3.57
C TYR A 231 10.80 13.22 3.50
N MET A 232 10.49 13.73 2.31
CA MET A 232 9.95 15.09 2.16
C MET A 232 8.43 15.06 2.20
N ASP A 233 7.83 15.67 3.23
CA ASP A 233 6.38 15.93 3.24
C ASP A 233 6.05 17.05 2.23
N PRO A 234 5.21 16.78 1.21
CA PRO A 234 4.87 17.76 0.19
C PRO A 234 3.62 18.58 0.54
N LEU A 235 2.87 18.21 1.59
CA LEU A 235 1.65 18.88 2.06
C LEU A 235 1.91 19.84 3.22
N ALA A 236 2.97 19.63 4.01
CA ALA A 236 3.47 20.58 5.00
C ALA A 236 4.29 21.74 4.38
N ASP A 237 4.64 21.66 3.09
CA ASP A 237 5.42 22.67 2.38
C ASP A 237 4.54 23.70 1.66
N LYS A 238 4.15 24.74 2.42
CA LYS A 238 3.19 25.77 1.98
C LYS A 238 3.60 26.51 0.70
N ASP A 239 4.90 26.76 0.50
CA ASP A 239 5.40 27.41 -0.72
C ASP A 239 5.43 26.44 -1.92
N ALA A 240 5.72 25.15 -1.69
CA ALA A 240 5.60 24.12 -2.73
C ALA A 240 4.13 23.94 -3.17
N CYS A 241 3.19 23.74 -2.24
CA CYS A 241 1.77 23.62 -2.62
C CYS A 241 1.24 24.84 -3.37
N LYS A 242 1.62 26.05 -2.95
CA LYS A 242 1.24 27.30 -3.63
C LYS A 242 1.83 27.41 -5.04
N ARG A 243 3.03 26.88 -5.27
CA ARG A 243 3.68 26.79 -6.59
C ARG A 243 3.02 25.72 -7.46
N ASP A 244 2.71 24.56 -6.90
CA ASP A 244 2.43 23.34 -7.65
C ASP A 244 0.93 23.10 -7.95
N VAL A 245 0.03 23.48 -7.03
CA VAL A 245 -1.43 23.31 -7.22
C VAL A 245 -1.96 23.94 -8.53
N PRO A 246 -1.52 25.14 -8.97
CA PRO A 246 -1.89 25.67 -10.28
C PRO A 246 -1.51 24.77 -11.47
N TYR A 247 -0.41 24.03 -11.39
CA TYR A 247 0.01 23.08 -12.43
C TYR A 247 -0.75 21.74 -12.33
N LEU A 248 -1.17 21.32 -11.14
CA LEU A 248 -2.09 20.18 -10.98
C LEU A 248 -3.45 20.51 -11.61
N GLN A 249 -3.96 21.73 -11.43
CA GLN A 249 -5.16 22.21 -12.12
C GLN A 249 -4.97 22.31 -13.64
N ASP A 250 -3.82 22.82 -14.13
CA ASP A 250 -3.51 22.89 -15.57
C ASP A 250 -3.39 21.49 -16.22
N LEU A 251 -3.05 20.45 -15.45
CA LEU A 251 -3.09 19.03 -15.83
C LEU A 251 -4.49 18.37 -15.72
N ASN A 252 -5.52 19.11 -15.32
CA ASN A 252 -6.89 18.63 -15.05
C ASN A 252 -6.93 17.47 -14.02
N ILE A 253 -6.07 17.55 -13.00
CA ILE A 253 -6.01 16.60 -11.88
C ILE A 253 -7.19 16.84 -10.92
N ASN A 254 -7.79 15.76 -10.43
CA ASN A 254 -8.78 15.79 -9.36
C ASN A 254 -8.39 14.96 -8.11
N ILE A 255 -7.26 14.25 -8.12
CA ILE A 255 -6.75 13.54 -6.95
C ILE A 255 -5.22 13.41 -6.98
N ILE A 256 -4.56 13.53 -5.83
CA ILE A 256 -3.13 13.19 -5.68
C ILE A 256 -2.92 11.97 -4.78
N ARG A 257 -1.84 11.24 -5.03
CA ARG A 257 -1.30 10.24 -4.08
C ARG A 257 -0.07 10.79 -3.36
N THR A 258 -0.07 10.67 -2.03
CA THR A 258 1.08 10.93 -1.16
C THR A 258 1.54 9.63 -0.51
N TYR A 259 2.84 9.39 -0.46
CA TYR A 259 3.48 8.17 0.02
C TYR A 259 4.01 8.31 1.46
N ALA A 260 4.30 9.54 1.90
CA ALA A 260 4.68 9.85 3.27
C ALA A 260 4.38 11.31 3.64
N ILE A 261 3.72 11.50 4.78
CA ILE A 261 3.52 12.78 5.48
C ILE A 261 4.01 12.68 6.93
N ASP A 262 4.33 13.79 7.61
CA ASP A 262 4.58 13.81 9.06
C ASP A 262 3.31 14.29 9.80
N PRO A 263 2.59 13.41 10.52
CA PRO A 263 1.34 13.76 11.20
C PRO A 263 1.49 14.72 12.39
N LYS A 264 2.68 15.32 12.58
CA LYS A 264 2.94 16.42 13.52
C LYS A 264 2.86 17.81 12.89
N GLU A 265 2.93 17.92 11.56
CA GLU A 265 2.98 19.20 10.84
C GLU A 265 1.59 19.76 10.49
N ASP A 266 1.54 21.05 10.10
CA ASP A 266 0.31 21.76 9.73
C ASP A 266 0.02 21.71 8.23
N HIS A 267 -0.79 20.72 7.83
CA HIS A 267 -1.24 20.52 6.45
C HIS A 267 -2.39 21.47 6.03
N SER A 268 -3.00 22.20 6.96
CA SER A 268 -4.28 22.89 6.73
C SER A 268 -4.26 23.86 5.55
N TYR A 269 -3.12 24.53 5.33
CA TYR A 269 -2.93 25.45 4.21
C TYR A 269 -2.92 24.72 2.85
N CYS A 270 -2.17 23.62 2.74
CA CYS A 270 -2.09 22.88 1.47
C CYS A 270 -3.39 22.12 1.20
N MET A 271 -3.99 21.51 2.22
CA MET A 271 -5.27 20.82 2.10
C MET A 271 -6.40 21.79 1.73
N GLY A 272 -6.36 23.03 2.23
CA GLY A 272 -7.23 24.12 1.79
C GLY A 272 -7.02 24.51 0.32
N LEU A 273 -5.77 24.72 -0.13
CA LEU A 273 -5.47 24.99 -1.54
C LEU A 273 -5.91 23.86 -2.48
N LEU A 274 -5.70 22.60 -2.09
CA LEU A 274 -6.17 21.43 -2.84
C LEU A 274 -7.70 21.39 -2.87
N GLN A 275 -8.37 21.72 -1.78
CA GLN A 275 -9.82 21.79 -1.70
C GLN A 275 -10.40 22.88 -2.62
N ASP A 276 -9.90 24.11 -2.54
CA ASP A 276 -10.26 25.23 -3.42
C ASP A 276 -9.99 24.90 -4.90
N ALA A 277 -8.98 24.05 -5.17
CA ALA A 277 -8.60 23.63 -6.51
C ALA A 277 -9.45 22.49 -7.11
N GLY A 278 -10.30 21.83 -6.31
CA GLY A 278 -11.06 20.64 -6.74
C GLY A 278 -10.34 19.31 -6.58
N ILE A 279 -9.23 19.28 -5.83
CA ILE A 279 -8.29 18.15 -5.73
C ILE A 279 -8.47 17.40 -4.41
N TYR A 280 -8.66 16.09 -4.54
CA TYR A 280 -8.75 15.10 -3.47
C TYR A 280 -7.37 14.49 -3.13
N VAL A 281 -7.28 13.75 -2.03
CA VAL A 281 -6.06 13.05 -1.61
C VAL A 281 -6.36 11.58 -1.28
N VAL A 282 -5.47 10.68 -1.71
CA VAL A 282 -5.26 9.35 -1.13
C VAL A 282 -3.84 9.29 -0.58
N SER A 283 -3.65 8.77 0.64
CA SER A 283 -2.31 8.74 1.28
C SER A 283 -1.95 7.35 1.77
N ASP A 284 -0.72 6.93 1.55
CA ASP A 284 -0.13 5.80 2.27
C ASP A 284 0.05 6.16 3.77
N LEU A 285 -0.13 5.18 4.66
CA LEU A 285 -0.07 5.37 6.12
C LEU A 285 1.35 5.21 6.70
N SER A 286 2.18 4.44 6.01
CA SER A 286 3.59 4.21 6.35
C SER A 286 4.47 5.44 6.10
N GLU A 287 5.75 5.29 6.41
CA GLU A 287 6.86 6.04 5.82
C GLU A 287 8.03 5.06 5.62
N PRO A 288 9.07 5.37 4.82
CA PRO A 288 10.12 4.42 4.46
C PRO A 288 10.73 3.64 5.63
N ALA A 289 10.95 4.28 6.77
CA ALA A 289 11.50 3.65 7.98
C ALA A 289 10.44 3.11 8.97
N THR A 290 9.15 3.42 8.77
CA THR A 290 8.05 2.90 9.60
C THR A 290 6.99 2.27 8.69
N SER A 291 7.35 1.11 8.15
CA SER A 291 6.57 0.31 7.20
C SER A 291 6.61 -1.17 7.58
N ILE A 292 5.66 -1.97 7.05
CA ILE A 292 5.70 -3.43 7.22
C ILE A 292 6.84 -3.96 6.34
N ASN A 293 7.97 -4.30 6.97
CA ASN A 293 9.11 -4.89 6.28
C ASN A 293 8.68 -6.24 5.64
N ARG A 294 8.91 -6.42 4.34
CA ARG A 294 8.52 -7.64 3.62
C ARG A 294 9.32 -8.88 4.00
N ASP A 295 10.55 -8.69 4.49
CA ASP A 295 11.50 -9.77 4.79
C ASP A 295 11.46 -10.23 6.27
N ASP A 296 11.06 -9.35 7.19
CA ASP A 296 10.63 -9.68 8.56
C ASP A 296 9.29 -8.98 8.87
N PRO A 297 8.17 -9.51 8.35
CA PRO A 297 6.89 -8.84 8.45
C PRO A 297 6.29 -8.93 9.85
N GLN A 298 5.94 -7.76 10.39
CA GLN A 298 5.31 -7.60 11.69
C GLN A 298 4.15 -6.60 11.58
N TRP A 299 3.18 -6.73 12.48
CA TRP A 299 2.16 -5.72 12.75
C TRP A 299 2.18 -5.49 14.25
N ASN A 300 2.63 -4.31 14.66
CA ASN A 300 3.06 -4.03 16.03
C ASN A 300 2.58 -2.66 16.50
N THR A 301 2.81 -2.35 17.77
CA THR A 301 2.31 -1.13 18.42
C THR A 301 2.86 0.16 17.81
N GLU A 302 4.11 0.16 17.33
CA GLU A 302 4.77 1.29 16.65
C GLU A 302 4.18 1.57 15.26
N LEU A 303 4.01 0.51 14.44
CA LEU A 303 3.37 0.61 13.13
C LEU A 303 1.91 1.09 13.24
N PHE A 304 1.16 0.57 14.23
CA PHE A 304 -0.22 1.03 14.43
C PHE A 304 -0.29 2.45 14.98
N ASP A 305 0.64 2.89 15.84
CA ASP A 305 0.75 4.30 16.24
C ASP A 305 0.97 5.24 15.05
N ARG A 306 1.92 4.89 14.15
CA ARG A 306 2.16 5.64 12.90
C ARG A 306 0.87 5.75 12.07
N TYR A 307 0.16 4.64 11.89
CA TYR A 307 -1.05 4.59 11.06
C TYR A 307 -2.19 5.41 11.69
N LYS A 308 -2.41 5.32 13.01
CA LYS A 308 -3.39 6.15 13.73
C LYS A 308 -3.06 7.64 13.62
N ALA A 309 -1.80 8.03 13.75
CA ALA A 309 -1.39 9.44 13.65
C ALA A 309 -1.66 10.04 12.26
N VAL A 310 -1.36 9.31 11.18
CA VAL A 310 -1.70 9.75 9.80
C VAL A 310 -3.21 9.85 9.60
N VAL A 311 -3.99 8.91 10.15
CA VAL A 311 -5.46 9.00 10.16
C VAL A 311 -5.94 10.22 10.94
N ASP A 312 -5.46 10.45 12.17
CA ASP A 312 -5.90 11.56 13.03
C ASP A 312 -5.65 12.92 12.40
N GLU A 313 -4.53 13.09 11.70
CA GLU A 313 -4.21 14.33 10.99
C GLU A 313 -5.02 14.50 9.71
N LEU A 314 -4.95 13.54 8.77
CA LEU A 314 -5.54 13.73 7.45
C LEU A 314 -7.06 13.55 7.41
N SER A 315 -7.66 12.77 8.32
CA SER A 315 -9.13 12.55 8.33
C SER A 315 -9.96 13.82 8.53
N LYS A 316 -9.35 14.87 9.11
CA LYS A 316 -9.93 16.22 9.29
C LYS A 316 -10.42 16.84 7.98
N TYR A 317 -9.72 16.60 6.88
CA TYR A 317 -9.96 17.28 5.59
C TYR A 317 -10.89 16.42 4.71
N PRO A 318 -12.07 16.92 4.29
CA PRO A 318 -13.09 16.09 3.64
C PRO A 318 -12.71 15.66 2.23
N ASN A 319 -11.74 16.32 1.60
CA ASN A 319 -11.13 15.90 0.34
C ASN A 319 -10.16 14.71 0.46
N VAL A 320 -9.88 14.18 1.66
CA VAL A 320 -9.17 12.89 1.83
C VAL A 320 -10.16 11.74 1.61
N VAL A 321 -9.97 10.99 0.53
CA VAL A 321 -10.84 9.86 0.10
C VAL A 321 -10.56 8.60 0.91
N GLY A 322 -9.29 8.34 1.21
CA GLY A 322 -8.87 7.09 1.79
C GLY A 322 -7.35 6.97 1.97
N PHE A 323 -6.95 5.80 2.44
CA PHE A 323 -5.57 5.50 2.79
C PHE A 323 -5.09 4.16 2.25
N PHE A 324 -3.81 4.03 1.93
CA PHE A 324 -3.17 2.74 1.68
C PHE A 324 -2.51 2.21 2.96
N ALA A 325 -2.91 1.00 3.38
CA ALA A 325 -2.32 0.29 4.52
C ALA A 325 -1.07 -0.55 4.13
N GLY A 326 -0.56 -0.34 2.92
CA GLY A 326 0.64 -0.95 2.38
C GLY A 326 0.75 -0.72 0.87
N ASN A 327 1.99 -0.60 0.39
CA ASN A 327 2.36 -0.53 -1.01
C ASN A 327 3.41 -1.60 -1.31
N GLU A 328 3.09 -2.55 -2.19
CA GLU A 328 4.00 -3.59 -2.67
C GLU A 328 4.77 -4.33 -1.55
N VAL A 329 4.11 -4.58 -0.42
CA VAL A 329 4.74 -5.23 0.73
C VAL A 329 5.06 -6.68 0.34
N SER A 330 4.03 -7.48 0.08
CA SER A 330 4.21 -8.70 -0.71
C SER A 330 4.33 -8.29 -2.18
N ASN A 331 5.47 -8.57 -2.79
CA ASN A 331 5.79 -8.20 -4.18
C ASN A 331 6.34 -9.36 -5.02
N SER A 332 6.60 -10.54 -4.44
CA SER A 332 6.94 -11.76 -5.18
C SER A 332 6.58 -13.02 -4.38
N ALA A 333 6.64 -14.19 -5.03
CA ALA A 333 6.25 -15.48 -4.45
C ALA A 333 6.97 -15.88 -3.14
N ASN A 334 8.12 -15.28 -2.80
CA ASN A 334 8.87 -15.62 -1.58
C ASN A 334 8.38 -14.88 -0.31
N ASN A 335 7.63 -13.78 -0.45
CA ASN A 335 7.27 -12.87 0.65
C ASN A 335 5.75 -12.63 0.80
N THR A 336 4.92 -13.47 0.18
CA THR A 336 3.45 -13.42 0.27
C THR A 336 2.90 -13.59 1.69
N GLY A 337 3.68 -14.15 2.62
CA GLY A 337 3.35 -14.18 4.04
C GLY A 337 3.10 -12.79 4.65
N ALA A 338 3.78 -11.75 4.15
CA ALA A 338 3.64 -10.38 4.66
C ALA A 338 2.22 -9.81 4.47
N SER A 339 1.46 -10.29 3.48
CA SER A 339 0.08 -9.88 3.21
C SER A 339 -0.87 -10.07 4.41
N ALA A 340 -0.62 -11.04 5.29
CA ALA A 340 -1.41 -11.22 6.51
C ALA A 340 -1.29 -10.06 7.51
N PHE A 341 -0.11 -9.43 7.58
CA PHE A 341 0.15 -8.29 8.45
C PHE A 341 -0.45 -7.01 7.88
N VAL A 342 -0.32 -6.80 6.57
CA VAL A 342 -1.00 -5.71 5.85
C VAL A 342 -2.52 -5.82 6.01
N LYS A 343 -3.09 -7.03 5.90
CA LYS A 343 -4.54 -7.23 6.06
C LYS A 343 -5.01 -7.03 7.52
N ALA A 344 -4.16 -7.28 8.51
CA ALA A 344 -4.41 -6.85 9.89
C ALA A 344 -4.34 -5.32 10.04
N ALA A 345 -3.41 -4.65 9.35
CA ALA A 345 -3.33 -3.19 9.32
C ALA A 345 -4.57 -2.55 8.68
N VAL A 346 -5.09 -3.14 7.59
CA VAL A 346 -6.40 -2.78 7.00
C VAL A 346 -7.50 -2.91 8.05
N ARG A 347 -7.65 -4.08 8.69
CA ARG A 347 -8.66 -4.35 9.73
C ARG A 347 -8.62 -3.32 10.87
N ASP A 348 -7.45 -3.11 11.44
CA ASP A 348 -7.29 -2.27 12.64
C ASP A 348 -7.42 -0.78 12.32
N THR A 349 -6.96 -0.35 11.15
CA THR A 349 -7.16 1.04 10.67
C THR A 349 -8.63 1.31 10.34
N LYS A 350 -9.32 0.39 9.64
CA LYS A 350 -10.76 0.51 9.38
C LYS A 350 -11.58 0.57 10.66
N LYS A 351 -11.22 -0.23 11.66
CA LYS A 351 -11.81 -0.11 13.02
C LYS A 351 -11.52 1.26 13.64
N TYR A 352 -10.28 1.72 13.60
CA TYR A 352 -9.90 3.01 14.20
C TYR A 352 -10.63 4.21 13.55
N ILE A 353 -10.73 4.23 12.22
CA ILE A 353 -11.53 5.20 11.48
C ILE A 353 -13.00 5.11 11.91
N LYS A 354 -13.60 3.92 11.94
CA LYS A 354 -15.01 3.70 12.32
C LYS A 354 -15.33 4.13 13.76
N ASP A 355 -14.38 4.01 14.68
CA ASP A 355 -14.55 4.38 16.09
C ASP A 355 -14.43 5.91 16.31
N ASN A 356 -13.68 6.63 15.47
CA ASN A 356 -13.34 8.05 15.67
C ASN A 356 -13.94 9.02 14.64
N GLN A 357 -14.32 8.55 13.44
CA GLN A 357 -14.77 9.38 12.32
C GLN A 357 -16.24 9.16 11.97
N LYS A 358 -16.92 10.25 11.56
CA LYS A 358 -18.36 10.26 11.22
C LYS A 358 -18.65 10.07 9.73
N ARG A 359 -17.63 10.16 8.88
CA ARG A 359 -17.70 9.96 7.43
C ARG A 359 -17.01 8.66 7.05
N TRP A 360 -17.37 8.09 5.91
CA TRP A 360 -16.58 7.01 5.32
C TRP A 360 -15.23 7.58 4.86
N ILE A 361 -14.18 6.81 5.11
CA ILE A 361 -12.80 7.02 4.62
C ILE A 361 -12.28 5.61 4.36
N GLY A 362 -11.96 5.27 3.11
CA GLY A 362 -11.59 3.90 2.76
C GLY A 362 -10.16 3.54 3.19
N VAL A 363 -9.91 2.25 3.47
CA VAL A 363 -8.55 1.72 3.61
C VAL A 363 -8.31 0.62 2.57
N GLY A 364 -7.36 0.86 1.68
CA GLY A 364 -7.00 -0.03 0.58
C GLY A 364 -5.58 -0.58 0.67
N TYR A 365 -5.17 -1.27 -0.40
CA TYR A 365 -3.80 -1.76 -0.64
C TYR A 365 -3.36 -1.38 -2.05
N ALA A 366 -2.07 -1.05 -2.22
CA ALA A 366 -1.44 -0.84 -3.52
C ALA A 366 -0.51 -2.02 -3.85
N ALA A 367 -0.70 -2.63 -5.02
CA ALA A 367 -0.03 -3.86 -5.43
C ALA A 367 0.71 -3.71 -6.76
N ASN A 368 1.79 -4.48 -6.94
CA ASN A 368 2.51 -4.61 -8.20
C ASN A 368 1.88 -5.66 -9.14
N ASP A 369 2.25 -5.60 -10.43
CA ASP A 369 1.85 -6.59 -11.45
C ASP A 369 2.80 -7.82 -11.50
N ASP A 370 3.14 -8.42 -10.36
CA ASP A 370 3.86 -9.72 -10.36
C ASP A 370 2.90 -10.83 -10.80
N LYS A 371 3.10 -11.30 -12.04
CA LYS A 371 2.27 -12.33 -12.70
C LYS A 371 2.08 -13.63 -11.88
N ASP A 372 3.04 -13.99 -11.01
CA ASP A 372 3.09 -15.27 -10.30
C ASP A 372 2.39 -15.21 -8.92
N ILE A 373 1.98 -14.01 -8.48
CA ILE A 373 1.16 -13.80 -7.26
C ILE A 373 -0.04 -12.86 -7.40
N ARG A 374 -0.16 -12.09 -8.50
CA ARG A 374 -1.16 -10.99 -8.66
C ARG A 374 -2.61 -11.42 -8.48
N LYS A 375 -2.93 -12.68 -8.78
CA LYS A 375 -4.28 -13.24 -8.55
C LYS A 375 -4.50 -13.46 -7.05
N GLU A 376 -3.61 -14.20 -6.42
CA GLU A 376 -3.71 -14.61 -5.02
C GLU A 376 -3.70 -13.40 -4.08
N ILE A 377 -2.89 -12.37 -4.37
CA ILE A 377 -2.86 -11.14 -3.58
C ILE A 377 -4.17 -10.33 -3.72
N ALA A 378 -4.72 -10.19 -4.93
CA ALA A 378 -6.02 -9.54 -5.15
C ALA A 378 -7.17 -10.30 -4.47
N ASP A 379 -7.21 -11.63 -4.60
CA ASP A 379 -8.17 -12.50 -3.91
C ASP A 379 -8.02 -12.37 -2.38
N TYR A 380 -6.80 -12.44 -1.85
CA TYR A 380 -6.56 -12.42 -0.41
C TYR A 380 -7.01 -11.11 0.24
N PHE A 381 -6.76 -9.95 -0.37
CA PHE A 381 -7.23 -8.67 0.17
C PHE A 381 -8.76 -8.50 0.04
N ASN A 382 -9.39 -9.11 -0.96
CA ASN A 382 -10.85 -9.04 -1.19
C ASN A 382 -11.66 -10.20 -0.56
N CYS A 383 -11.02 -11.13 0.14
CA CYS A 383 -11.68 -12.27 0.81
C CYS A 383 -12.00 -12.01 2.30
N GLY A 384 -12.82 -12.87 2.90
CA GLY A 384 -13.07 -12.88 4.35
C GLY A 384 -14.19 -11.93 4.79
N LYS A 385 -14.07 -11.31 5.97
CA LYS A 385 -15.07 -10.36 6.48
C LYS A 385 -14.88 -8.97 5.86
N ALA A 386 -15.95 -8.19 5.75
CA ALA A 386 -15.90 -6.81 5.24
C ALA A 386 -15.09 -5.86 6.14
N GLU A 387 -14.92 -6.18 7.42
CA GLU A 387 -14.02 -5.47 8.34
C GLU A 387 -12.54 -5.82 8.11
N GLU A 388 -12.24 -6.96 7.48
CA GLU A 388 -10.90 -7.51 7.29
C GLU A 388 -10.41 -7.36 5.84
N SER A 389 -11.32 -7.22 4.88
CA SER A 389 -11.01 -6.89 3.49
C SER A 389 -10.68 -5.41 3.32
N ILE A 390 -10.00 -5.08 2.23
CA ILE A 390 -9.84 -3.68 1.76
C ILE A 390 -11.18 -3.02 1.42
N ASP A 391 -11.18 -1.69 1.38
CA ASP A 391 -12.28 -0.87 0.83
C ASP A 391 -12.05 -0.43 -0.63
N PHE A 392 -10.82 -0.55 -1.15
CA PHE A 392 -10.46 -0.32 -2.56
C PHE A 392 -9.10 -0.96 -2.91
N TRP A 393 -8.88 -1.22 -4.21
CA TRP A 393 -7.66 -1.76 -4.77
C TRP A 393 -6.92 -0.71 -5.60
N GLY A 394 -5.67 -0.46 -5.25
CA GLY A 394 -4.71 0.27 -6.06
C GLY A 394 -3.79 -0.70 -6.81
N TYR A 395 -3.58 -0.47 -8.10
CA TYR A 395 -2.73 -1.30 -8.95
C TYR A 395 -1.61 -0.46 -9.58
N ASN A 396 -0.36 -0.78 -9.29
CA ASN A 396 0.82 -0.14 -9.88
C ASN A 396 1.16 -0.93 -11.15
N ILE A 397 0.79 -0.42 -12.33
CA ILE A 397 0.89 -1.17 -13.59
C ILE A 397 1.49 -0.35 -14.74
N TYR A 398 2.67 -0.79 -15.15
CA TYR A 398 3.50 -0.15 -16.17
C TYR A 398 3.55 -0.95 -17.49
N SER A 399 2.58 -1.85 -17.73
CA SER A 399 2.58 -2.76 -18.90
C SER A 399 2.25 -2.08 -20.24
N TRP A 400 1.73 -0.85 -20.22
CA TRP A 400 1.54 -0.04 -21.42
C TRP A 400 2.72 0.94 -21.57
N CYS A 401 3.62 0.66 -22.51
CA CYS A 401 4.80 1.47 -22.81
C CYS A 401 4.79 1.92 -24.28
N GLY A 402 5.19 3.18 -24.55
CA GLY A 402 5.23 3.72 -25.91
C GLY A 402 3.87 3.75 -26.62
N THR A 403 3.83 3.27 -27.87
CA THR A 403 2.56 3.01 -28.58
C THR A 403 2.16 1.56 -28.39
N SER A 404 0.92 1.33 -27.93
CA SER A 404 0.43 -0.01 -27.58
C SER A 404 -1.08 -0.12 -27.80
N SER A 405 -1.71 -1.15 -27.23
CA SER A 405 -3.16 -1.32 -27.22
C SER A 405 -3.63 -2.00 -25.95
N MET A 406 -4.95 -2.05 -25.73
CA MET A 406 -5.58 -2.81 -24.65
C MET A 406 -5.12 -4.28 -24.59
N GLN A 407 -4.83 -4.91 -25.75
CA GLN A 407 -4.39 -6.29 -25.86
C GLN A 407 -2.86 -6.43 -25.71
N LEU A 408 -2.08 -5.49 -26.27
CA LEU A 408 -0.62 -5.53 -26.20
C LEU A 408 -0.09 -5.19 -24.80
N SER A 409 -0.75 -4.29 -24.08
CA SER A 409 -0.50 -4.00 -22.65
C SER A 409 -1.11 -5.04 -21.70
N GLY A 410 -1.99 -5.91 -22.20
CA GLY A 410 -2.79 -6.82 -21.38
C GLY A 410 -3.86 -6.14 -20.51
N TYR A 411 -4.11 -4.83 -20.64
CA TYR A 411 -5.19 -4.13 -19.94
C TYR A 411 -6.56 -4.81 -20.15
N ASP A 412 -6.80 -5.38 -21.34
CA ASP A 412 -8.02 -6.15 -21.63
C ASP A 412 -8.17 -7.42 -20.76
N GLN A 413 -7.07 -8.00 -20.29
CA GLN A 413 -7.08 -9.10 -19.32
C GLN A 413 -7.32 -8.59 -17.89
N GLN A 414 -6.76 -7.44 -17.54
CA GLN A 414 -6.96 -6.82 -16.23
C GLN A 414 -8.44 -6.40 -16.05
N VAL A 415 -9.10 -5.88 -17.10
CA VAL A 415 -10.56 -5.62 -17.12
C VAL A 415 -11.35 -6.90 -16.82
N LYS A 416 -11.07 -8.00 -17.54
CA LYS A 416 -11.74 -9.30 -17.35
C LYS A 416 -11.49 -9.89 -15.96
N PHE A 417 -10.31 -9.65 -15.37
CA PHE A 417 -9.97 -10.12 -14.04
C PHE A 417 -10.74 -9.36 -12.94
N PHE A 418 -10.82 -8.03 -13.04
CA PHE A 418 -11.45 -7.18 -12.03
C PHE A 418 -12.97 -6.95 -12.23
N GLN A 419 -13.58 -7.43 -13.31
CA GLN A 419 -15.01 -7.19 -13.64
C GLN A 419 -16.00 -7.56 -12.51
N ASP A 420 -15.71 -8.61 -11.75
CA ASP A 420 -16.56 -9.17 -10.68
C ASP A 420 -16.06 -8.78 -9.28
N PHE A 421 -15.05 -7.90 -9.16
CA PHE A 421 -14.45 -7.51 -7.87
C PHE A 421 -15.45 -6.68 -7.03
N SER A 422 -15.50 -6.90 -5.72
CA SER A 422 -16.52 -6.27 -4.83
C SER A 422 -16.25 -4.82 -4.43
N VAL A 423 -15.01 -4.33 -4.60
CA VAL A 423 -14.57 -2.99 -4.18
C VAL A 423 -14.00 -2.20 -5.36
N PRO A 424 -13.89 -0.86 -5.29
CA PRO A 424 -13.39 -0.06 -6.41
C PRO A 424 -11.93 -0.39 -6.72
N VAL A 425 -11.62 -0.48 -8.01
CA VAL A 425 -10.29 -0.79 -8.55
C VAL A 425 -9.81 0.42 -9.34
N PHE A 426 -8.58 0.86 -9.15
CA PHE A 426 -7.97 1.94 -9.93
C PHE A 426 -6.47 1.70 -10.14
N LEU A 427 -5.88 2.33 -11.15
CA LEU A 427 -4.43 2.30 -11.33
C LEU A 427 -3.82 3.27 -10.32
N ALA A 428 -3.18 2.77 -9.26
CA ALA A 428 -2.56 3.61 -8.23
C ALA A 428 -1.26 4.26 -8.73
N GLU A 429 -0.63 3.63 -9.71
CA GLU A 429 0.46 4.16 -10.52
C GLU A 429 0.34 3.65 -11.96
N TYR A 430 0.55 4.53 -12.95
CA TYR A 430 0.73 4.18 -14.36
C TYR A 430 1.57 5.24 -15.09
N GLY A 431 2.01 4.94 -16.32
CA GLY A 431 2.75 5.89 -17.18
C GLY A 431 4.19 5.47 -17.43
N CYS A 432 4.39 4.29 -18.05
CA CYS A 432 5.69 3.69 -18.35
C CYS A 432 6.61 4.63 -19.14
N ASN A 433 7.82 4.88 -18.62
CA ASN A 433 8.82 5.74 -19.30
C ASN A 433 9.61 5.02 -20.41
N LEU A 434 9.42 3.71 -20.62
CA LEU A 434 10.11 2.96 -21.67
C LEU A 434 9.47 3.17 -23.05
N PRO A 435 10.28 3.19 -24.14
CA PRO A 435 11.73 2.98 -24.18
C PRO A 435 12.57 4.28 -24.15
N ASN A 436 11.96 5.46 -23.99
CA ASN A 436 12.55 6.75 -24.39
C ASN A 436 12.69 7.80 -23.25
N GLY A 437 12.37 7.44 -22.01
CA GLY A 437 12.30 8.34 -20.86
C GLY A 437 10.93 9.02 -20.70
N ALA A 438 10.75 9.84 -19.67
CA ALA A 438 9.49 10.55 -19.40
C ALA A 438 8.99 11.32 -20.63
N LYS A 439 9.88 12.11 -21.24
CA LYS A 439 9.70 12.82 -22.53
C LYS A 439 9.18 11.98 -23.71
N GLY A 440 9.31 10.66 -23.63
CA GLY A 440 8.84 9.72 -24.65
C GLY A 440 7.39 9.24 -24.47
N ARG A 441 6.74 9.60 -23.35
CA ARG A 441 5.39 9.16 -23.00
C ARG A 441 4.34 9.81 -23.89
N LYS A 442 3.36 9.01 -24.30
CA LYS A 442 2.31 9.41 -25.26
C LYS A 442 0.94 9.54 -24.65
N TRP A 443 0.72 8.96 -23.46
CA TRP A 443 -0.54 8.99 -22.74
C TRP A 443 -1.70 8.35 -23.53
N GLU A 444 -1.36 7.37 -24.39
CA GLU A 444 -2.33 6.51 -25.08
C GLU A 444 -3.09 5.64 -24.07
N GLU A 445 -2.38 5.19 -23.02
CA GLU A 445 -2.89 4.49 -21.86
C GLU A 445 -3.86 5.36 -21.03
N THR A 446 -3.62 6.67 -20.92
CA THR A 446 -4.55 7.61 -20.29
C THR A 446 -5.86 7.67 -21.09
N ALA A 447 -5.79 7.75 -22.42
CA ALA A 447 -6.98 7.72 -23.25
C ALA A 447 -7.74 6.38 -23.16
N ALA A 448 -7.02 5.25 -23.09
CA ALA A 448 -7.62 3.94 -22.90
C ALA A 448 -8.28 3.78 -21.51
N LEU A 449 -7.65 4.28 -20.45
CA LEU A 449 -8.13 4.21 -19.06
C LEU A 449 -9.50 4.88 -18.84
N TYR A 450 -9.84 5.90 -19.63
CA TYR A 450 -11.14 6.58 -19.57
C TYR A 450 -12.12 6.20 -20.70
N SER A 451 -11.82 5.13 -21.45
CA SER A 451 -12.76 4.51 -22.39
C SER A 451 -13.86 3.72 -21.67
N ASP A 452 -14.97 3.42 -22.36
CA ASP A 452 -16.07 2.62 -21.80
C ASP A 452 -15.60 1.21 -21.38
N ASP A 453 -14.71 0.58 -22.15
CA ASP A 453 -14.12 -0.74 -21.85
C ASP A 453 -13.39 -0.78 -20.50
N MET A 454 -12.63 0.27 -20.17
CA MET A 454 -11.93 0.37 -18.88
C MET A 454 -12.87 0.86 -17.77
N THR A 455 -13.65 1.92 -18.01
CA THR A 455 -14.44 2.61 -16.98
C THR A 455 -15.67 1.84 -16.48
N GLY A 456 -16.09 0.82 -17.23
CA GLY A 456 -17.00 -0.21 -16.75
C GLY A 456 -16.49 -0.90 -15.47
N VAL A 457 -15.17 -1.07 -15.34
CA VAL A 457 -14.50 -1.77 -14.22
C VAL A 457 -13.67 -0.81 -13.37
N PHE A 458 -12.69 -0.13 -13.96
CA PHE A 458 -11.75 0.75 -13.27
C PHE A 458 -12.36 2.13 -12.95
N SER A 459 -12.02 2.66 -11.79
CA SER A 459 -12.41 4.00 -11.32
C SER A 459 -11.41 5.09 -11.72
N GLY A 460 -10.72 4.92 -12.85
CA GLY A 460 -9.62 5.79 -13.29
C GLY A 460 -8.27 5.38 -12.70
N GLY A 461 -7.37 6.36 -12.49
CA GLY A 461 -6.04 6.11 -11.93
C GLY A 461 -5.16 7.34 -11.81
N LEU A 462 -3.91 7.12 -11.37
CA LEU A 462 -2.94 8.17 -11.07
C LEU A 462 -1.61 7.94 -11.82
N VAL A 463 -1.12 9.00 -12.47
CA VAL A 463 0.18 9.01 -13.15
C VAL A 463 1.32 8.95 -12.13
N TYR A 464 2.36 8.16 -12.43
CA TYR A 464 3.66 8.26 -11.75
C TYR A 464 4.63 9.05 -12.64
N MET A 465 5.09 10.25 -12.28
CA MET A 465 4.76 11.08 -11.12
C MET A 465 4.83 12.58 -11.47
N TYR A 466 4.53 13.46 -10.52
CA TYR A 466 4.55 14.91 -10.76
C TYR A 466 5.98 15.43 -10.95
N PHE A 467 6.86 15.19 -9.96
CA PHE A 467 8.23 15.71 -9.93
C PHE A 467 9.20 14.86 -10.76
N GLN A 468 10.09 15.51 -11.51
CA GLN A 468 11.19 14.89 -12.24
C GLN A 468 12.41 14.74 -11.34
N GLU A 469 12.86 13.50 -11.19
CA GLU A 469 13.94 13.05 -10.31
C GLU A 469 14.84 12.08 -11.09
N GLU A 470 15.86 11.46 -10.46
CA GLU A 470 16.80 10.56 -11.16
C GLU A 470 16.13 9.31 -11.77
N ASN A 471 14.86 9.05 -11.42
CA ASN A 471 14.03 7.96 -11.94
C ASN A 471 13.47 8.19 -13.37
N ASP A 472 13.52 9.43 -13.89
CA ASP A 472 12.95 9.85 -15.19
C ASP A 472 11.46 9.49 -15.38
N TYR A 473 10.63 9.87 -14.40
CA TYR A 473 9.17 9.69 -14.40
C TYR A 473 8.34 10.98 -14.22
N GLY A 474 8.95 12.14 -14.03
CA GLY A 474 8.24 13.39 -13.77
C GLY A 474 7.61 14.03 -15.00
N VAL A 475 6.62 14.89 -14.77
CA VAL A 475 6.06 15.80 -15.78
C VAL A 475 6.49 17.26 -15.56
N VAL A 476 7.05 17.59 -14.39
CA VAL A 476 7.66 18.89 -14.09
C VAL A 476 8.98 18.76 -13.34
N GLU A 477 9.91 19.68 -13.58
CA GLU A 477 11.14 19.82 -12.78
C GLU A 477 11.10 21.12 -11.95
N VAL A 478 11.58 21.04 -10.71
CA VAL A 478 11.59 22.18 -9.77
C VAL A 478 12.90 22.96 -9.90
N LYS A 479 12.86 24.10 -10.58
CA LYS A 479 13.99 25.05 -10.67
C LYS A 479 13.90 26.05 -9.51
N GLY A 480 14.16 25.56 -8.30
CA GLY A 480 14.07 26.36 -7.07
C GLY A 480 12.63 26.74 -6.72
N SER A 481 12.25 28.00 -6.96
CA SER A 481 10.87 28.49 -6.75
C SER A 481 9.99 28.45 -8.00
N SER A 482 10.53 28.14 -9.18
CA SER A 482 9.75 27.98 -10.42
C SER A 482 9.65 26.52 -10.88
N ILE A 483 8.68 26.27 -11.75
CA ILE A 483 8.42 24.97 -12.39
C ILE A 483 8.79 25.04 -13.87
N GLU A 484 9.53 24.05 -14.35
CA GLU A 484 9.78 23.79 -15.76
C GLU A 484 8.98 22.56 -16.20
N LYS A 485 8.12 22.71 -17.22
CA LYS A 485 7.34 21.60 -17.77
C LYS A 485 8.24 20.66 -18.56
N GLN A 486 8.12 19.35 -18.38
CA GLN A 486 8.77 18.35 -19.22
C GLN A 486 8.02 18.18 -20.55
N ASP A 487 8.68 17.59 -21.56
CA ASP A 487 8.16 17.43 -22.93
C ASP A 487 6.80 16.69 -23.00
N ASP A 488 6.51 15.83 -22.03
CA ASP A 488 5.30 14.99 -21.97
C ASP A 488 4.11 15.66 -21.24
N TYR A 489 4.33 16.77 -20.54
CA TYR A 489 3.33 17.47 -19.72
C TYR A 489 2.08 17.86 -20.53
N ASP A 490 2.27 18.58 -21.64
CA ASP A 490 1.13 19.07 -22.43
C ASP A 490 0.44 17.91 -23.19
N GLY A 491 1.12 16.77 -23.34
CA GLY A 491 0.52 15.50 -23.74
C GLY A 491 -0.44 14.95 -22.68
N LEU A 492 0.01 14.85 -21.42
CA LEU A 492 -0.83 14.39 -20.31
C LEU A 492 -2.04 15.31 -20.10
N LYS A 493 -1.81 16.62 -20.08
CA LYS A 493 -2.84 17.65 -20.04
C LYS A 493 -3.93 17.41 -21.10
N LYS A 494 -3.51 17.19 -22.36
CA LYS A 494 -4.43 16.92 -23.46
C LYS A 494 -5.23 15.62 -23.25
N ALA A 495 -4.59 14.56 -22.74
CA ALA A 495 -5.25 13.29 -22.46
C ALA A 495 -6.27 13.41 -21.31
N HIS A 496 -5.91 14.04 -20.18
CA HIS A 496 -6.84 14.30 -19.08
C HIS A 496 -7.96 15.30 -19.44
N ALA A 497 -7.72 16.24 -20.35
CA ALA A 497 -8.77 17.12 -20.89
C ALA A 497 -9.74 16.40 -21.84
N ALA A 498 -9.25 15.43 -22.63
CA ALA A 498 -10.08 14.62 -23.54
C ALA A 498 -10.87 13.50 -22.82
N ALA A 499 -10.45 13.09 -21.62
CA ALA A 499 -11.07 12.03 -20.85
C ALA A 499 -12.49 12.39 -20.35
N ASP A 500 -13.51 11.73 -20.88
CA ASP A 500 -14.94 11.96 -20.62
C ASP A 500 -15.66 10.64 -20.21
N PRO A 501 -15.33 10.06 -19.05
CA PRO A 501 -15.73 8.70 -18.66
C PRO A 501 -17.23 8.58 -18.33
N LYS A 502 -17.91 7.56 -18.88
CA LYS A 502 -19.37 7.40 -18.80
C LYS A 502 -19.83 6.65 -17.55
N GLY A 503 -19.84 7.38 -16.43
CA GLY A 503 -20.26 6.87 -15.14
C GLY A 503 -21.77 6.60 -14.99
N ILE A 504 -22.10 5.78 -14.00
CA ILE A 504 -23.47 5.50 -13.55
C ILE A 504 -23.84 6.39 -12.35
N THR A 505 -25.13 6.62 -12.09
CA THR A 505 -25.58 7.32 -10.88
C THR A 505 -25.82 6.34 -9.72
N MET A 506 -25.54 6.76 -8.49
CA MET A 506 -25.54 5.90 -7.28
C MET A 506 -26.89 5.26 -6.98
N ASP A 507 -27.99 5.89 -7.38
CA ASP A 507 -29.36 5.38 -7.30
C ASP A 507 -29.58 4.17 -8.25
N LYS A 508 -29.02 4.23 -9.47
CA LYS A 508 -29.13 3.20 -10.51
C LYS A 508 -28.09 2.09 -10.38
N TYR A 509 -26.97 2.36 -9.71
CA TYR A 509 -25.92 1.36 -9.52
C TYR A 509 -26.32 0.32 -8.47
N THR A 510 -26.50 -0.92 -8.91
CA THR A 510 -26.68 -2.11 -8.06
C THR A 510 -25.34 -2.86 -7.98
N PRO A 511 -24.71 -2.99 -6.79
CA PRO A 511 -23.50 -3.79 -6.63
C PRO A 511 -23.72 -5.26 -7.04
N SER A 512 -22.87 -5.76 -7.93
CA SER A 512 -22.87 -7.15 -8.42
C SER A 512 -21.60 -7.92 -8.07
N GLY A 513 -20.50 -7.21 -7.77
CA GLY A 513 -19.20 -7.79 -7.46
C GLY A 513 -19.18 -8.57 -6.14
N LYS A 514 -18.26 -9.52 -6.04
CA LYS A 514 -18.24 -10.56 -4.99
C LYS A 514 -16.92 -10.55 -4.24
N SER A 515 -16.99 -10.76 -2.93
CA SER A 515 -15.81 -11.04 -2.13
C SER A 515 -15.17 -12.35 -2.60
N ALA A 516 -13.85 -12.36 -2.73
CA ALA A 516 -13.12 -13.52 -3.18
C ALA A 516 -13.12 -14.64 -2.13
N GLN A 517 -12.78 -15.86 -2.55
CA GLN A 517 -12.34 -16.89 -1.60
C GLN A 517 -10.88 -16.63 -1.25
N CYS A 518 -10.50 -16.84 0.01
CA CYS A 518 -9.10 -16.69 0.40
C CYS A 518 -8.27 -17.80 -0.25
N PRO A 519 -7.12 -17.50 -0.89
CA PRO A 519 -6.26 -18.53 -1.46
C PRO A 519 -5.77 -19.55 -0.42
N ASP A 520 -5.74 -20.81 -0.80
CA ASP A 520 -5.08 -21.87 -0.02
C ASP A 520 -3.57 -21.63 0.05
N VAL A 521 -2.96 -22.04 1.17
CA VAL A 521 -1.52 -21.94 1.37
C VAL A 521 -0.79 -22.89 0.42
N SER A 522 0.11 -22.34 -0.39
CA SER A 522 0.80 -23.02 -1.49
C SER A 522 2.32 -22.75 -1.46
N LYS A 523 3.05 -23.06 -2.53
CA LYS A 523 4.47 -22.68 -2.66
C LYS A 523 4.67 -21.19 -2.99
N ALA A 524 3.68 -20.55 -3.61
CA ALA A 524 3.70 -19.14 -3.96
C ALA A 524 2.91 -18.28 -2.96
N TRP A 525 1.91 -18.87 -2.29
CA TRP A 525 1.05 -18.17 -1.34
C TRP A 525 1.26 -18.65 0.10
N MET A 526 1.88 -17.81 0.94
CA MET A 526 2.34 -18.18 2.29
C MET A 526 1.56 -17.50 3.43
N ALA A 527 0.37 -16.94 3.15
CA ALA A 527 -0.51 -16.31 4.13
C ALA A 527 -1.85 -17.06 4.27
N ALA A 528 -2.10 -17.69 5.41
CA ALA A 528 -3.41 -18.23 5.74
C ALA A 528 -4.44 -17.12 6.00
N ALA A 529 -5.74 -17.47 6.02
CA ALA A 529 -6.82 -16.50 6.20
C ALA A 529 -6.87 -15.84 7.59
N GLN A 530 -6.28 -16.46 8.62
CA GLN A 530 -6.16 -15.88 9.96
C GLN A 530 -5.10 -14.78 9.97
N LEU A 531 -5.37 -13.74 10.75
CA LEU A 531 -4.58 -12.51 10.85
C LEU A 531 -3.95 -12.37 12.25
N PRO A 532 -2.81 -11.67 12.40
CA PRO A 532 -2.25 -11.36 13.70
C PRO A 532 -3.21 -10.53 14.59
N PRO A 533 -3.02 -10.56 15.92
CA PRO A 533 -3.84 -9.78 16.86
C PRO A 533 -3.72 -8.26 16.60
N THR A 534 -4.73 -7.50 17.03
CA THR A 534 -4.66 -6.04 17.03
C THR A 534 -3.55 -5.56 17.99
N PRO A 535 -2.68 -4.60 17.60
CA PRO A 535 -1.62 -4.12 18.48
C PRO A 535 -2.14 -3.41 19.75
N ASP A 536 -1.99 -4.10 20.87
CA ASP A 536 -2.47 -3.67 22.19
C ASP A 536 -1.29 -3.35 23.13
N LYS A 537 -1.08 -2.05 23.39
CA LYS A 537 -0.04 -1.55 24.30
C LYS A 537 -0.31 -1.93 25.76
N ASP A 538 -1.57 -1.97 26.18
CA ASP A 538 -1.91 -2.25 27.58
C ASP A 538 -1.68 -3.74 27.87
N LEU A 539 -1.95 -4.64 26.91
CA LEU A 539 -1.56 -6.05 27.00
C LEU A 539 -0.03 -6.22 27.00
N CYS A 540 0.71 -5.56 26.11
CA CYS A 540 2.18 -5.64 26.09
C CYS A 540 2.81 -5.12 27.39
N LYS A 541 2.26 -4.03 27.96
CA LYS A 541 2.65 -3.52 29.28
C LYS A 541 2.25 -4.45 30.42
N CYS A 542 1.00 -4.88 30.49
CA CYS A 542 0.51 -5.85 31.50
C CYS A 542 1.36 -7.12 31.51
N MET A 543 1.79 -7.58 30.33
CA MET A 543 2.69 -8.72 30.19
C MET A 543 4.06 -8.38 30.79
N SER A 544 4.70 -7.31 30.32
CA SER A 544 6.06 -6.92 30.73
C SER A 544 6.18 -6.57 32.22
N ASP A 545 5.16 -5.92 32.80
CA ASP A 545 5.08 -5.61 34.23
C ASP A 545 4.96 -6.89 35.09
N SER A 546 4.43 -7.98 34.54
CA SER A 546 4.19 -9.25 35.26
C SER A 546 5.41 -10.18 35.34
N LEU A 547 6.45 -9.92 34.53
CA LEU A 547 7.63 -10.78 34.40
C LEU A 547 8.61 -10.63 35.57
N GLU A 548 9.29 -11.72 35.93
CA GLU A 548 10.35 -11.75 36.95
C GLU A 548 11.75 -11.74 36.33
N CYS A 549 11.97 -12.32 35.14
CA CYS A 549 13.23 -12.21 34.39
C CYS A 549 13.03 -11.39 33.10
N VAL A 550 13.77 -10.29 32.93
CA VAL A 550 13.57 -9.34 31.82
C VAL A 550 14.87 -8.84 31.21
N VAL A 551 14.80 -8.21 30.03
CA VAL A 551 15.94 -7.51 29.41
C VAL A 551 16.35 -6.30 30.26
N ALA A 552 17.64 -6.17 30.54
CA ALA A 552 18.23 -5.01 31.21
C ALA A 552 18.18 -3.77 30.30
N ASP A 553 17.97 -2.59 30.91
CA ASP A 553 17.64 -1.36 30.17
C ASP A 553 18.81 -0.78 29.35
N ASN A 554 20.01 -1.30 29.56
CA ASN A 554 21.25 -0.93 28.88
C ASN A 554 21.72 -1.95 27.82
N LEU A 555 20.92 -2.98 27.50
CA LEU A 555 21.26 -3.92 26.43
C LEU A 555 20.94 -3.31 25.04
N ASP A 556 21.97 -3.22 24.18
CA ASP A 556 21.83 -2.79 22.78
C ASP A 556 20.87 -3.73 22.02
N VAL A 557 19.93 -3.14 21.27
CA VAL A 557 18.95 -3.85 20.44
C VAL A 557 19.62 -4.80 19.45
N LYS A 558 20.84 -4.49 18.98
CA LYS A 558 21.64 -5.37 18.12
C LYS A 558 21.92 -6.74 18.74
N SER A 559 22.02 -6.83 20.07
CA SER A 559 22.23 -8.10 20.78
C SER A 559 20.94 -8.91 21.00
N TYR A 560 19.76 -8.37 20.67
CA TYR A 560 18.50 -9.08 20.92
C TYR A 560 18.36 -10.32 20.01
N GLY A 561 18.87 -10.26 18.77
CA GLY A 561 18.85 -11.40 17.84
C GLY A 561 19.60 -12.62 18.37
N ASP A 562 20.82 -12.42 18.88
CA ASP A 562 21.64 -13.48 19.48
C ASP A 562 20.96 -14.11 20.70
N LEU A 563 20.33 -13.27 21.55
CA LEU A 563 19.58 -13.75 22.73
C LEU A 563 18.31 -14.51 22.31
N PHE A 564 17.52 -14.02 21.35
CA PHE A 564 16.38 -14.76 20.81
C PHE A 564 16.81 -16.12 20.26
N GLY A 565 17.85 -16.16 19.42
CA GLY A 565 18.38 -17.41 18.85
C GLY A 565 18.84 -18.39 19.93
N SER A 566 19.51 -17.89 20.98
CA SER A 566 19.99 -18.71 22.09
C SER A 566 18.85 -19.28 22.95
N VAL A 567 17.90 -18.43 23.39
CA VAL A 567 16.84 -18.84 24.32
C VAL A 567 15.76 -19.67 23.61
N CYS A 568 15.35 -19.27 22.40
CA CYS A 568 14.43 -20.07 21.58
C CYS A 568 15.08 -21.36 21.05
N GLY A 569 16.40 -21.37 20.83
CA GLY A 569 17.16 -22.58 20.49
C GLY A 569 17.19 -23.58 21.66
N ALA A 570 17.36 -23.09 22.88
CA ALA A 570 17.33 -23.92 24.09
C ALA A 570 15.92 -24.45 24.43
N SER A 571 14.86 -23.70 24.09
CA SER A 571 13.47 -24.16 24.22
C SER A 571 12.55 -23.52 23.16
N PRO A 572 12.23 -24.21 22.05
CA PRO A 572 11.39 -23.65 21.00
C PRO A 572 9.94 -23.34 21.44
N LYS A 573 9.44 -24.04 22.46
CA LYS A 573 8.04 -23.95 22.91
C LYS A 573 7.71 -22.63 23.61
N ILE A 574 8.65 -22.02 24.33
CA ILE A 574 8.41 -20.75 25.05
C ILE A 574 8.24 -19.56 24.09
N CYS A 575 8.86 -19.61 22.90
CA CYS A 575 8.74 -18.55 21.90
C CYS A 575 7.42 -18.59 21.11
N ALA A 576 6.60 -19.65 21.26
CA ALA A 576 5.28 -19.75 20.62
C ALA A 576 4.34 -18.57 20.95
N GLY A 577 4.54 -17.88 22.08
CA GLY A 577 3.76 -16.70 22.47
C GLY A 577 4.13 -15.39 21.77
N ILE A 578 5.28 -15.34 21.08
CA ILE A 578 5.74 -14.17 20.30
C ILE A 578 5.84 -14.45 18.79
N ASN A 579 5.91 -15.73 18.40
CA ASN A 579 6.08 -16.13 17.00
C ASN A 579 4.86 -15.79 16.14
N ALA A 580 5.11 -15.46 14.88
CA ALA A 580 4.11 -15.38 13.81
C ALA A 580 4.44 -16.41 12.73
N VAL A 581 3.47 -17.28 12.39
CA VAL A 581 3.63 -18.35 11.40
C VAL A 581 2.47 -18.26 10.40
N THR A 582 2.63 -17.34 9.44
CA THR A 582 1.62 -16.93 8.46
C THR A 582 1.00 -18.11 7.71
N LYS A 583 1.82 -19.07 7.29
CA LYS A 583 1.41 -20.30 6.57
C LYS A 583 0.51 -21.25 7.37
N LEU A 584 0.34 -21.00 8.67
CA LEU A 584 -0.56 -21.75 9.57
C LEU A 584 -1.64 -20.86 10.20
N GLY A 585 -1.61 -19.55 9.98
CA GLY A 585 -2.49 -18.61 10.69
C GLY A 585 -2.21 -18.48 12.19
N ASN A 586 -1.03 -18.91 12.65
CA ASN A 586 -0.67 -18.97 14.07
C ASN A 586 0.12 -17.73 14.50
N TYR A 587 -0.46 -16.86 15.32
CA TYR A 587 0.18 -15.63 15.81
C TYR A 587 0.09 -15.56 17.33
N GLY A 588 1.24 -15.62 18.01
CA GLY A 588 1.31 -15.53 19.47
C GLY A 588 0.69 -14.22 19.99
N ALA A 589 0.06 -14.27 21.17
CA ALA A 589 -0.65 -13.15 21.77
C ALA A 589 0.25 -11.96 22.16
N TYR A 590 1.58 -12.08 22.01
CA TYR A 590 2.56 -11.01 22.19
C TYR A 590 3.39 -10.74 20.91
N SER A 591 2.98 -11.30 19.76
CA SER A 591 3.64 -11.11 18.45
C SER A 591 3.58 -9.65 17.93
N MET A 592 2.70 -8.83 18.50
CA MET A 592 2.53 -7.41 18.22
C MET A 592 3.29 -6.46 19.18
N CYS A 593 3.95 -6.99 20.21
CA CYS A 593 4.75 -6.19 21.16
C CYS A 593 6.13 -5.81 20.60
N SER A 594 6.84 -4.89 21.25
CA SER A 594 8.18 -4.48 20.83
C SER A 594 9.23 -5.59 21.05
N PRO A 595 10.41 -5.53 20.37
CA PRO A 595 11.45 -6.53 20.53
C PRO A 595 11.94 -6.74 21.98
N LYS A 596 12.01 -5.67 22.79
CA LYS A 596 12.43 -5.76 24.21
C LYS A 596 11.41 -6.51 25.06
N GLU A 597 10.12 -6.25 24.85
CA GLU A 597 9.02 -6.91 25.54
C GLU A 597 8.94 -8.40 25.13
N LYS A 598 9.00 -8.68 23.82
CA LYS A 598 9.07 -10.03 23.26
C LYS A 598 10.23 -10.85 23.84
N LEU A 599 11.43 -10.25 23.92
CA LEU A 599 12.60 -10.94 24.47
C LEU A 599 12.49 -11.15 25.99
N SER A 600 11.96 -10.16 26.71
CA SER A 600 11.69 -10.29 28.14
C SER A 600 10.69 -11.42 28.43
N PHE A 601 9.60 -11.53 27.66
CA PHE A 601 8.65 -12.64 27.77
C PHE A 601 9.32 -14.01 27.61
N VAL A 602 10.22 -14.14 26.63
CA VAL A 602 10.96 -15.38 26.36
C VAL A 602 11.98 -15.70 27.47
N LEU A 603 12.68 -14.68 27.99
CA LEU A 603 13.59 -14.83 29.13
C LEU A 603 12.85 -15.27 30.39
N ASP A 604 11.71 -14.66 30.71
CA ASP A 604 10.86 -15.08 31.83
C ASP A 604 10.33 -16.50 31.62
N ALA A 605 9.76 -16.80 30.46
CA ALA A 605 9.25 -18.14 30.18
C ALA A 605 10.33 -19.24 30.28
N TYR A 606 11.60 -18.93 29.96
CA TYR A 606 12.73 -19.81 30.25
C TYR A 606 13.04 -19.91 31.76
N TYR A 607 13.09 -18.78 32.46
CA TYR A 607 13.32 -18.70 33.92
C TYR A 607 12.26 -19.46 34.73
N GLN A 608 10.97 -19.29 34.42
CA GLN A 608 9.87 -20.03 35.02
C GLN A 608 9.99 -21.54 34.74
N ALA A 609 10.32 -21.93 33.49
CA ALA A 609 10.45 -23.34 33.10
C ALA A 609 11.63 -24.07 33.75
N ASN A 610 12.70 -23.34 34.10
CA ASN A 610 13.91 -23.87 34.72
C ASN A 610 13.98 -23.59 36.23
N GLY A 611 12.82 -23.47 36.89
CA GLY A 611 12.73 -23.47 38.36
C GLY A 611 13.14 -22.17 39.06
N LYS A 612 13.11 -21.03 38.36
CA LYS A 612 13.41 -19.69 38.88
C LYS A 612 14.82 -19.53 39.50
N THR A 613 15.81 -20.32 39.08
CA THR A 613 17.20 -20.17 39.56
C THR A 613 17.86 -18.90 39.02
N SER A 614 18.85 -18.35 39.74
CA SER A 614 19.67 -17.23 39.28
C SER A 614 20.20 -17.45 37.86
N ASP A 615 20.66 -18.67 37.62
CA ASP A 615 21.39 -19.08 36.43
C ASP A 615 20.44 -19.21 35.23
N ALA A 616 19.17 -19.55 35.47
CA ALA A 616 18.12 -19.53 34.44
C ALA A 616 17.77 -18.11 33.96
N CYS A 617 18.05 -17.07 34.75
CA CYS A 617 18.05 -15.67 34.32
C CYS A 617 19.47 -15.13 34.04
N GLY A 618 20.50 -16.00 34.03
CA GLY A 618 21.91 -15.63 33.90
C GLY A 618 22.36 -15.20 32.49
N TRP A 619 21.41 -14.93 31.59
CA TRP A 619 21.69 -14.49 30.22
C TRP A 619 22.37 -13.11 30.21
N LYS A 620 23.37 -12.91 29.34
CA LYS A 620 24.09 -11.65 29.24
C LYS A 620 23.14 -10.50 28.84
N GLY A 621 22.85 -9.61 29.78
CA GLY A 621 21.91 -8.51 29.57
C GLY A 621 20.47 -8.81 29.99
N ALA A 622 20.21 -9.91 30.70
CA ALA A 622 19.00 -10.10 31.48
C ALA A 622 19.18 -9.60 32.93
N LYS A 623 18.06 -9.36 33.62
CA LYS A 623 17.99 -9.01 35.05
C LYS A 623 16.77 -9.65 35.70
N ILE A 624 16.88 -10.00 36.98
CA ILE A 624 15.72 -10.37 37.81
C ILE A 624 15.07 -9.09 38.36
N GLN A 625 13.74 -9.05 38.36
CA GLN A 625 12.90 -8.00 38.94
C GLN A 625 11.72 -8.63 39.71
N LYS A 626 10.92 -7.81 40.38
CA LYS A 626 9.66 -8.24 40.99
C LYS A 626 8.51 -8.06 39.99
N GLY A 627 8.01 -9.15 39.42
CA GLY A 627 6.80 -9.15 38.62
C GLY A 627 5.56 -8.70 39.40
N THR A 628 4.66 -7.97 38.76
CA THR A 628 3.39 -7.49 39.34
C THR A 628 2.24 -7.55 38.33
N THR A 629 1.04 -7.89 38.80
CA THR A 629 -0.17 -7.92 37.95
C THR A 629 -1.23 -7.02 38.53
N ALA A 630 -1.52 -5.91 37.84
CA ALA A 630 -2.56 -4.96 38.21
C ALA A 630 -3.97 -5.54 37.99
N SER A 631 -4.99 -4.98 38.67
CA SER A 631 -6.37 -5.49 38.68
C SER A 631 -7.14 -5.34 37.36
N ASN A 632 -6.58 -4.64 36.38
CA ASN A 632 -7.05 -4.57 35.00
C ASN A 632 -6.37 -5.61 34.09
N CYS A 633 -5.25 -6.20 34.51
CA CYS A 633 -4.42 -7.07 33.66
C CYS A 633 -4.82 -8.56 33.70
N GLN A 634 -5.49 -9.07 34.74
CA GLN A 634 -5.69 -10.53 34.87
C GLN A 634 -6.47 -11.14 33.69
N LYS A 635 -7.47 -10.42 33.16
CA LYS A 635 -8.31 -10.97 32.08
C LYS A 635 -7.54 -11.07 30.77
N SER A 636 -6.89 -9.98 30.34
CA SER A 636 -6.13 -9.94 29.08
C SER A 636 -4.93 -10.89 29.11
N LEU A 637 -4.22 -10.99 30.25
CA LEU A 637 -3.15 -11.99 30.44
C LEU A 637 -3.66 -13.43 30.47
N SER A 638 -4.85 -13.69 31.03
CA SER A 638 -5.47 -15.01 31.02
C SER A 638 -5.87 -15.43 29.60
N ASP A 639 -6.40 -14.50 28.80
CA ASP A 639 -6.79 -14.74 27.41
C ASP A 639 -5.55 -14.96 26.53
N ALA A 640 -4.53 -14.11 26.67
CA ALA A 640 -3.25 -14.26 25.98
C ALA A 640 -2.55 -15.59 26.31
N LYS A 641 -2.61 -16.03 27.58
CA LYS A 641 -2.10 -17.34 28.01
C LYS A 641 -2.88 -18.50 27.37
N ALA A 642 -4.20 -18.38 27.23
CA ALA A 642 -5.02 -19.40 26.56
C ALA A 642 -4.68 -19.49 25.06
N GLN A 643 -4.60 -18.34 24.36
CA GLN A 643 -4.18 -18.27 22.95
C GLN A 643 -2.78 -18.87 22.75
N ASN A 644 -1.80 -18.49 23.57
CA ASN A 644 -0.43 -19.01 23.49
C ASN A 644 -0.36 -20.52 23.74
N SER A 645 -1.20 -21.05 24.64
CA SER A 645 -1.29 -22.49 24.90
C SER A 645 -1.86 -23.27 23.71
N ALA A 646 -2.89 -22.73 23.04
CA ALA A 646 -3.45 -23.32 21.83
C ALA A 646 -2.47 -23.30 20.65
N ILE A 647 -1.70 -22.22 20.49
CA ILE A 647 -0.67 -22.11 19.44
C ILE A 647 0.52 -23.05 19.72
N ALA A 648 0.93 -23.21 20.98
CA ALA A 648 1.97 -24.16 21.36
C ALA A 648 1.58 -25.62 21.06
N THR A 649 0.30 -25.99 21.15
CA THR A 649 -0.16 -27.32 20.73
C THR A 649 -0.33 -27.42 19.20
N ALA A 650 -0.87 -26.40 18.53
CA ALA A 650 -1.02 -26.38 17.07
C ALA A 650 0.31 -26.52 16.33
N THR A 651 1.35 -25.80 16.78
CA THR A 651 2.71 -25.87 16.21
C THR A 651 3.38 -27.24 16.43
N SER A 652 3.07 -27.94 17.53
CA SER A 652 3.66 -29.27 17.82
C SER A 652 3.23 -30.40 16.88
N ASN A 653 2.20 -30.20 16.05
CA ASN A 653 1.77 -31.16 15.03
C ASN A 653 2.51 -31.01 13.68
N VAL A 654 3.36 -29.99 13.50
CA VAL A 654 4.11 -29.78 12.25
C VAL A 654 5.37 -30.65 12.23
N SER A 655 5.15 -31.96 12.05
CA SER A 655 6.22 -32.84 11.55
C SER A 655 6.73 -32.31 10.21
N ALA A 656 8.03 -32.46 9.96
CA ALA A 656 8.63 -32.09 8.66
C ALA A 656 7.88 -32.79 7.51
N PRO A 657 7.80 -32.17 6.30
CA PRO A 657 7.02 -32.70 5.18
C PRO A 657 7.29 -34.18 4.93
N LYS A 658 6.27 -35.01 5.13
CA LYS A 658 6.38 -36.47 5.03
C LYS A 658 6.67 -36.85 3.59
N ALA A 659 7.95 -37.08 3.27
CA ALA A 659 8.37 -37.58 1.97
C ALA A 659 7.61 -38.87 1.65
N THR A 660 6.77 -38.82 0.61
CA THR A 660 5.99 -39.96 0.12
C THR A 660 6.91 -40.91 -0.64
N GLY A 661 7.60 -41.78 0.10
CA GLY A 661 8.51 -42.78 -0.46
C GLY A 661 7.78 -43.79 -1.34
N GLY A 662 7.87 -43.61 -2.66
CA GLY A 662 7.67 -44.69 -3.62
C GLY A 662 8.94 -45.52 -3.72
N SER A 663 8.88 -46.79 -3.32
CA SER A 663 10.06 -47.66 -3.25
C SER A 663 10.54 -48.12 -4.63
N SER A 664 11.76 -47.76 -5.00
CA SER A 664 12.58 -48.53 -5.95
C SER A 664 13.99 -48.71 -5.37
N SER A 665 14.46 -49.96 -5.33
CA SER A 665 15.68 -50.33 -4.62
C SER A 665 16.94 -50.11 -5.47
N GLY A 666 17.83 -49.24 -5.01
CA GLY A 666 19.19 -49.08 -5.53
C GLY A 666 20.15 -48.82 -4.38
N ASN A 667 21.15 -49.69 -4.19
CA ASN A 667 21.98 -49.69 -2.99
C ASN A 667 23.28 -48.88 -3.22
N GLY A 668 23.41 -47.74 -2.56
CA GLY A 668 24.59 -46.87 -2.64
C GLY A 668 24.76 -46.03 -1.39
N LYS A 669 25.84 -46.26 -0.63
CA LYS A 669 26.17 -45.50 0.58
C LYS A 669 26.98 -44.26 0.21
N GLU A 670 26.43 -43.06 0.44
CA GLU A 670 27.24 -41.88 0.79
C GLU A 670 26.56 -41.07 1.90
N ASN A 671 27.38 -40.40 2.71
CA ASN A 671 26.94 -39.71 3.93
C ASN A 671 26.47 -38.28 3.62
N PHE A 672 25.17 -38.03 3.60
CA PHE A 672 24.64 -36.67 3.61
C PHE A 672 24.68 -36.06 5.02
N GLY A 673 25.89 -35.85 5.53
CA GLY A 673 26.12 -35.15 6.80
C GLY A 673 25.73 -33.68 6.66
N VAL A 674 24.71 -33.24 7.40
CA VAL A 674 24.29 -31.83 7.47
C VAL A 674 25.39 -31.03 8.16
N ARG A 675 26.35 -30.55 7.36
CA ARG A 675 27.33 -29.55 7.80
C ARG A 675 26.64 -28.20 7.88
N THR A 676 26.31 -27.78 9.10
CA THR A 676 26.02 -26.39 9.42
C THR A 676 27.20 -25.52 8.98
N ALA A 677 27.03 -24.77 7.90
CA ALA A 677 27.99 -23.74 7.52
C ALA A 677 27.92 -22.58 8.53
N PRO A 678 29.04 -22.11 9.09
CA PRO A 678 29.03 -21.01 10.04
C PRO A 678 28.72 -19.68 9.33
N SER A 679 27.67 -18.98 9.79
CA SER A 679 27.33 -17.64 9.33
C SER A 679 28.45 -16.65 9.70
N GLY A 680 29.22 -16.16 8.73
CA GLY A 680 30.41 -15.37 9.04
C GLY A 680 31.16 -14.78 7.84
N VAL A 681 30.47 -14.07 6.93
CA VAL A 681 31.12 -13.23 5.91
C VAL A 681 30.47 -11.85 5.84
N LEU A 682 31.15 -10.88 6.48
CA LEU A 682 31.28 -9.46 6.12
C LEU A 682 30.19 -8.84 5.22
N ALA A 683 29.27 -8.09 5.82
CA ALA A 683 28.59 -6.99 5.15
C ALA A 683 29.52 -5.77 5.09
N ALA A 684 30.23 -5.59 3.97
CA ALA A 684 31.09 -4.42 3.73
C ALA A 684 31.17 -4.11 2.23
N GLY A 685 30.72 -2.90 1.82
CA GLY A 685 31.05 -2.35 0.50
C GLY A 685 29.90 -1.80 -0.36
N VAL A 686 29.18 -0.77 0.09
CA VAL A 686 28.67 0.31 -0.81
C VAL A 686 28.81 1.67 -0.11
N VAL A 687 30.05 2.13 0.12
CA VAL A 687 30.37 3.52 0.48
C VAL A 687 31.73 3.89 -0.13
N ALA A 688 31.73 4.44 -1.36
CA ALA A 688 32.79 5.31 -1.94
C ALA A 688 32.60 5.51 -3.46
N MET A 689 31.85 6.53 -3.89
CA MET A 689 31.86 7.07 -5.27
C MET A 689 31.70 8.61 -5.27
N ALA A 690 32.40 9.30 -4.37
CA ALA A 690 32.25 10.75 -4.16
C ALA A 690 33.57 11.46 -3.73
N ALA A 691 34.71 11.06 -4.29
CA ALA A 691 36.01 11.70 -4.01
C ALA A 691 37.09 11.41 -5.09
N LEU A 692 36.89 11.83 -6.34
CA LEU A 692 37.95 11.76 -7.37
C LEU A 692 37.81 12.76 -8.52
N LEU A 693 37.52 14.02 -8.20
CA LEU A 693 37.77 15.17 -9.06
C LEU A 693 38.37 16.31 -8.20
N THR A 694 39.35 17.02 -8.77
CA THR A 694 40.12 18.14 -8.18
C THR A 694 40.84 17.91 -6.84
N LEU A 695 42.15 17.62 -6.96
CA LEU A 695 43.27 17.98 -6.07
C LEU A 695 43.12 17.76 -4.55
#